data_AF-A0A966ZAL2-F1
#
_entry.id   AF-A0A966ZAL2-F1
#
_cell.length_a   1.000
_cell.length_b   1.000
_cell.length_c   1.000
_cell.angle_alpha   90.00
_cell.angle_beta   90.00
_cell.angle_gamma   90.00
#
_symmetry.space_group_name_H-M   'P 1'
#
loop_
_entity.id
_entity.type
_entity.pdbx_description
1 polymer ?
#
loop_
_entity_poly.entity_id
_entity_poly.type
_entity_poly.pdbx_seq_one_letter_code
_entity_poly.pdbx_strand_id
1 'polypeptide(L)'
;MTFQRLWVLFFLPLPLGWLFYEWRRHIRRTPLTIKAIMMVLGILALSEPVVETRDRKISLAALVDTSASISDEDLTRASNLVKQMASAKGSNTLDVIPFARAPRALSPQEVGLTLARTSGTAGRGSNLEAPIREALASLPAGMIHRLVLVSDGNENDGAVTRAAWQAQQLGIPIDTIALPGRAQPQLQTRAVGIPGAVFTGERFPVDLTIFAPKATPATVELAAEGKVIGTHQVALTQGENRVRIRTALNAAGAIDLSGRIVAPGMGESRFENAVAVRRPKVLWISEDPEGTEEHIVSVLTANKFDFAPSKYLPANLDDAQLIVFNNDNLEAMRPYDKQRVEDFVQHGGGALVIAGERNVYVEHKDKPEDPLERTFPAKLAPPRSPEGTCVVLIIDKSSSMEGKKMELARTAAAGAVENLRPEDYVGVLMFDNSFQWAIPIRKADDKPLLRRLIAGITPDGGTQIAPALNESYRRIVPVNATYRHIVLLTDGISEEGDSLTLSREAANNRVTISTVGLGQDVNRAYLEKIATNAKGKSYFLNDPSGLEQILLKDVKEHTGTTAVEKSIKAVVLHASDLLDKVDIATAPALAGYVRFDLKPTAESILEVDEKDPLLVRWQYGLGRAAVFASDAKSRWAASWVSWNGFDRLWTNIFRDLLPHSNDSEAIARYDAANEELVVDYQLSNRAAEPTVLPELYAIGPGDFKKPLDVQRVSPGSYRARVRIGTTEGLFRVRTLAESRTFPEVGLYRQESEMADYGSNEPLLKSIAQATGGRFNPTARQLFEGDGRYVDSNIRLWPGLLALAILLNLVELTLRKWKGILEGLRGRKQAAPQRSII
;
A
#
# COMPACT_ATOMS: atom_id res chain seq x y z
N MET A 1 64.67 46.79 -9.08
CA MET A 1 63.92 47.84 -8.35
C MET A 1 63.42 48.82 -9.39
N THR A 2 62.11 48.89 -9.56
CA THR A 2 61.42 49.73 -10.53
C THR A 2 60.64 50.80 -9.79
N PHE A 3 60.39 51.96 -10.41
CA PHE A 3 59.64 53.07 -9.80
C PHE A 3 58.35 53.26 -10.58
N GLN A 4 57.19 53.17 -9.93
CA GLN A 4 55.91 53.38 -10.63
C GLN A 4 55.73 54.83 -11.08
N ARG A 5 56.36 55.79 -10.38
CA ARG A 5 56.27 57.22 -10.71
C ARG A 5 57.65 57.83 -10.94
N LEU A 6 58.29 57.43 -12.05
CA LEU A 6 59.62 57.92 -12.46
C LEU A 6 59.73 59.46 -12.48
N TRP A 7 58.65 60.17 -12.84
CA TRP A 7 58.67 61.64 -12.91
C TRP A 7 58.88 62.32 -11.54
N VAL A 8 58.53 61.65 -10.44
CA VAL A 8 58.72 62.18 -9.08
C VAL A 8 60.22 62.33 -8.75
N LEU A 9 61.06 61.50 -9.36
CA LEU A 9 62.52 61.56 -9.18
C LEU A 9 63.13 62.85 -9.75
N PHE A 10 62.48 63.56 -10.69
CA PHE A 10 62.94 64.87 -11.16
C PHE A 10 62.98 65.94 -10.06
N PHE A 11 62.28 65.73 -8.95
CA PHE A 11 62.28 66.65 -7.81
C PHE A 11 63.40 66.36 -6.79
N LEU A 12 64.18 65.27 -6.94
CA LEU A 12 65.34 64.96 -6.09
C LEU A 12 66.41 66.08 -5.99
N PRO A 13 66.61 66.96 -7.00
CA PRO A 13 67.53 68.09 -6.87
C PRO A 13 67.01 69.19 -5.93
N LEU A 14 65.69 69.29 -5.68
CA LEU A 14 65.12 70.37 -4.85
C LEU A 14 65.60 70.32 -3.39
N PRO A 15 65.59 69.17 -2.68
CA PRO A 15 66.15 69.07 -1.33
C PRO A 15 67.64 69.40 -1.27
N LEU A 16 68.41 69.01 -2.29
CA LEU A 16 69.85 69.28 -2.38
C LEU A 16 70.13 70.77 -2.63
N GLY A 17 69.35 71.40 -3.51
CA GLY A 17 69.39 72.84 -3.76
C GLY A 17 68.98 73.66 -2.53
N TRP A 18 67.92 73.25 -1.83
CA TRP A 18 67.51 73.84 -0.56
C TRP A 18 68.60 73.70 0.51
N LEU A 19 69.18 72.51 0.66
CA LEU A 19 70.28 72.26 1.59
C LEU A 19 71.46 73.18 1.28
N PHE A 20 71.87 73.30 0.01
CA PHE A 20 73.00 74.14 -0.40
C PHE A 20 72.74 75.64 -0.16
N TYR A 21 71.52 76.11 -0.44
CA TYR A 21 71.10 77.48 -0.18
C TYR A 21 71.14 77.82 1.32
N GLU A 22 70.57 76.95 2.16
CA GLU A 22 70.51 77.15 3.61
C GLU A 22 71.85 76.87 4.32
N TRP A 23 72.73 76.08 3.72
CA TRP A 23 74.07 75.79 4.27
C TRP A 23 74.92 77.04 4.48
N ARG A 24 74.70 78.09 3.68
CA ARG A 24 75.41 79.38 3.78
C ARG A 24 74.81 80.32 4.83
N ARG A 25 73.57 80.08 5.29
CA ARG A 25 72.82 81.01 6.15
C ARG A 25 72.69 80.55 7.61
N HIS A 26 72.89 79.27 7.90
CA HIS A 26 72.70 78.72 9.25
C HIS A 26 73.95 78.06 9.86
N ILE A 27 74.17 78.28 11.17
CA ILE A 27 75.33 77.79 11.93
C ILE A 27 75.24 76.28 12.26
N ARG A 28 74.02 75.69 12.29
CA ARG A 28 73.83 74.26 12.66
C ARG A 28 73.53 73.39 11.45
N ARG A 29 74.54 72.63 11.02
CA ARG A 29 74.49 71.82 9.79
C ARG A 29 73.75 70.48 9.96
N THR A 30 73.78 69.89 11.15
CA THR A 30 73.23 68.54 11.42
C THR A 30 71.69 68.42 11.28
N PRO A 31 70.86 69.31 11.84
CA PRO A 31 69.41 69.25 11.65
C PRO A 31 69.01 69.50 10.19
N LEU A 32 69.78 70.35 9.49
CA LEU A 32 69.60 70.69 8.09
C LEU A 32 69.80 69.45 7.19
N THR A 33 70.88 68.68 7.43
CA THR A 33 71.16 67.44 6.71
C THR A 33 70.08 66.38 6.96
N ILE A 34 69.58 66.24 8.19
CA ILE A 34 68.50 65.28 8.51
C ILE A 34 67.21 65.65 7.76
N LYS A 35 66.88 66.95 7.67
CA LYS A 35 65.73 67.44 6.89
C LYS A 35 65.86 67.19 5.39
N ALA A 36 67.05 67.41 4.83
CA ALA A 36 67.30 67.12 3.42
C ALA A 36 67.15 65.62 3.13
N ILE A 37 67.72 64.75 3.99
CA ILE A 37 67.57 63.29 3.89
C ILE A 37 66.09 62.89 4.00
N MET A 38 65.34 63.50 4.91
CA MET A 38 63.90 63.26 5.06
C MET A 38 63.12 63.64 3.80
N MET A 39 63.40 64.81 3.19
CA MET A 39 62.75 65.20 1.94
C MET A 39 63.13 64.25 0.79
N VAL A 40 64.39 63.79 0.72
CA VAL A 40 64.82 62.78 -0.24
C VAL A 40 64.06 61.45 -0.03
N LEU A 41 63.94 60.97 1.21
CA LEU A 41 63.17 59.76 1.53
C LEU A 41 61.68 59.92 1.24
N GLY A 42 61.12 61.12 1.44
CA GLY A 42 59.74 61.45 1.09
C GLY A 42 59.50 61.42 -0.43
N ILE A 43 60.41 61.99 -1.21
CA ILE A 43 60.37 61.94 -2.69
C ILE A 43 60.54 60.49 -3.18
N LEU A 44 61.45 59.72 -2.57
CA LEU A 44 61.63 58.30 -2.87
C LEU A 44 60.39 57.49 -2.50
N ALA A 45 59.73 57.74 -1.37
CA ALA A 45 58.48 57.08 -1.02
C ALA A 45 57.35 57.42 -2.03
N LEU A 46 57.24 58.69 -2.43
CA LEU A 46 56.27 59.16 -3.44
C LEU A 46 56.54 58.58 -4.84
N SER A 47 57.78 58.19 -5.15
CA SER A 47 58.12 57.52 -6.41
C SER A 47 57.65 56.05 -6.47
N GLU A 48 57.07 55.53 -5.37
CA GLU A 48 56.56 54.16 -5.21
C GLU A 48 57.54 53.09 -5.72
N PRO A 49 58.72 52.95 -5.08
CA PRO A 49 59.70 51.94 -5.44
C PRO A 49 59.15 50.54 -5.17
N VAL A 50 59.27 49.70 -6.19
CA VAL A 50 58.88 48.30 -6.17
C VAL A 50 60.13 47.44 -6.36
N VAL A 51 60.28 46.44 -5.50
CA VAL A 51 61.23 45.35 -5.72
C VAL A 51 60.44 44.12 -6.14
N GLU A 52 60.73 43.64 -7.34
CA GLU A 52 60.26 42.34 -7.81
C GLU A 52 60.97 41.26 -6.99
N THR A 53 60.19 40.51 -6.23
CA THR A 53 60.61 39.29 -5.55
C THR A 53 59.86 38.11 -6.13
N ARG A 54 60.49 36.95 -6.17
CA ARG A 54 59.81 35.72 -6.58
C ARG A 54 59.15 35.10 -5.35
N ASP A 55 57.82 35.11 -5.29
CA ASP A 55 57.05 34.44 -4.23
C ASP A 55 56.66 33.02 -4.67
N ARG A 56 56.55 32.12 -3.70
CA ARG A 56 56.19 30.71 -3.89
C ARG A 56 54.86 30.35 -3.22
N LYS A 57 54.03 31.33 -2.87
CA LYS A 57 52.74 31.09 -2.24
C LYS A 57 51.80 30.31 -3.16
N ILE A 58 51.33 29.18 -2.66
CA ILE A 58 50.41 28.29 -3.35
C ILE A 58 49.00 28.51 -2.81
N SER A 59 48.03 28.51 -3.71
CA SER A 59 46.61 28.38 -3.39
C SER A 59 46.13 27.01 -3.82
N LEU A 60 45.86 26.15 -2.83
CA LEU A 60 45.35 24.81 -3.02
C LEU A 60 43.84 24.79 -2.83
N ALA A 61 43.09 24.32 -3.82
CA ALA A 61 41.67 24.00 -3.67
C ALA A 61 41.50 22.47 -3.53
N ALA A 62 40.99 22.02 -2.39
CA ALA A 62 40.71 20.62 -2.10
C ALA A 62 39.23 20.31 -2.39
N LEU A 63 39.00 19.61 -3.49
CA LEU A 63 37.70 19.11 -3.91
C LEU A 63 37.48 17.75 -3.28
N VAL A 64 36.45 17.61 -2.45
CA VAL A 64 36.21 16.37 -1.71
C VAL A 64 34.83 15.81 -2.00
N ASP A 65 34.80 14.56 -2.47
CA ASP A 65 33.57 13.86 -2.75
C ASP A 65 32.86 13.48 -1.45
N THR A 66 31.59 13.87 -1.36
CA THR A 66 30.69 13.63 -0.22
C THR A 66 29.35 13.08 -0.69
N SER A 67 29.32 12.47 -1.88
CA SER A 67 28.15 11.80 -2.44
C SER A 67 27.69 10.61 -1.58
N ALA A 68 26.52 10.08 -1.89
CA ALA A 68 25.92 8.93 -1.20
C ALA A 68 26.69 7.62 -1.46
N SER A 69 27.52 7.55 -2.51
CA SER A 69 28.33 6.36 -2.81
C SER A 69 29.57 6.22 -1.92
N ILE A 70 30.03 7.32 -1.30
CA ILE A 70 31.19 7.32 -0.40
C ILE A 70 30.86 6.62 0.93
N SER A 71 31.66 5.62 1.28
CA SER A 71 31.52 4.87 2.53
C SER A 71 31.84 5.75 3.75
N ASP A 72 31.33 5.39 4.94
CA ASP A 72 31.61 6.18 6.16
C ASP A 72 33.11 6.13 6.53
N GLU A 73 33.78 5.02 6.19
CA GLU A 73 35.23 4.87 6.33
C GLU A 73 35.99 5.80 5.39
N ASP A 74 35.57 5.90 4.12
CA ASP A 74 36.20 6.78 3.13
C ASP A 74 35.94 8.25 3.43
N LEU A 75 34.76 8.62 3.93
CA LEU A 75 34.46 9.98 4.36
C LEU A 75 35.32 10.38 5.58
N THR A 76 35.55 9.44 6.51
CA THR A 76 36.45 9.63 7.64
C THR A 76 37.90 9.80 7.16
N ARG A 77 38.32 9.00 6.17
CA ARG A 77 39.64 9.11 5.54
C ARG A 77 39.83 10.45 4.83
N ALA A 78 38.86 10.87 4.03
CA ALA A 78 38.85 12.16 3.35
C ALA A 78 38.93 13.33 4.35
N SER A 79 38.14 13.28 5.43
CA SER A 79 38.21 14.27 6.52
C SER A 79 39.59 14.34 7.16
N ASN A 80 40.22 13.19 7.42
CA ASN A 80 41.58 13.13 7.97
C ASN A 80 42.63 13.69 7.00
N LEU A 81 42.50 13.41 5.70
CA LEU A 81 43.37 13.97 4.67
C LEU A 81 43.28 15.50 4.62
N VAL A 82 42.08 16.05 4.62
CA VAL A 82 41.87 17.52 4.63
C VAL A 82 42.46 18.16 5.90
N LYS A 83 42.30 17.53 7.07
CA LYS A 83 42.94 17.98 8.32
C LYS A 83 44.48 17.98 8.24
N GLN A 84 45.05 16.97 7.59
CA GLN A 84 46.51 16.92 7.33
C GLN A 84 46.95 18.02 6.37
N MET A 85 46.19 18.30 5.30
CA MET A 85 46.46 19.42 4.38
C MET A 85 46.40 20.76 5.10
N ALA A 86 45.38 20.98 5.93
CA ALA A 86 45.24 22.21 6.73
C ALA A 86 46.44 22.42 7.67
N SER A 87 46.93 21.34 8.27
CA SER A 87 48.12 21.36 9.13
C SER A 87 49.43 21.60 8.35
N ALA A 88 49.50 21.17 7.09
CA ALA A 88 50.68 21.30 6.23
C ALA A 88 50.75 22.64 5.46
N LYS A 89 49.67 23.43 5.40
CA LYS A 89 49.62 24.62 4.52
C LYS A 89 50.66 25.69 4.85
N GLY A 90 51.01 25.88 6.12
CA GLY A 90 51.90 26.97 6.55
C GLY A 90 51.38 28.35 6.10
N SER A 91 52.18 29.07 5.30
CA SER A 91 51.83 30.38 4.72
C SER A 91 50.99 30.31 3.43
N ASN A 92 50.68 29.11 2.94
CA ASN A 92 49.85 28.90 1.75
C ASN A 92 48.35 29.01 2.08
N THR A 93 47.50 29.04 1.06
CA THR A 93 46.04 29.00 1.22
C THR A 93 45.50 27.61 0.89
N LEU A 94 44.48 27.21 1.65
CA LEU A 94 43.71 25.98 1.43
C LEU A 94 42.25 26.39 1.42
N ASP A 95 41.56 26.10 0.32
CA ASP A 95 40.12 26.18 0.20
C ASP A 95 39.56 24.76 0.09
N VAL A 96 38.48 24.45 0.81
CA VAL A 96 37.91 23.09 0.86
C VAL A 96 36.51 23.15 0.32
N ILE A 97 36.26 22.40 -0.76
CA ILE A 97 35.01 22.41 -1.50
C ILE A 97 34.46 20.97 -1.49
N PRO A 98 33.60 20.64 -0.52
CA PRO A 98 32.81 19.42 -0.57
C PRO A 98 31.88 19.44 -1.79
N PHE A 99 31.71 18.30 -2.44
CA PHE A 99 30.79 18.19 -3.57
C PHE A 99 30.07 16.83 -3.58
N ALA A 100 29.01 16.77 -4.36
CA ALA A 100 28.32 15.56 -4.77
C ALA A 100 27.81 15.82 -6.20
N ARG A 101 26.50 15.99 -6.42
CA ARG A 101 25.98 16.42 -7.73
C ARG A 101 26.35 17.87 -8.08
N ALA A 102 26.62 18.68 -7.07
CA ALA A 102 27.12 20.05 -7.21
C ALA A 102 28.11 20.38 -6.07
N PRO A 103 29.04 21.33 -6.27
CA PRO A 103 29.87 21.86 -5.20
C PRO A 103 29.02 22.61 -4.18
N ARG A 104 29.41 22.53 -2.90
CA ARG A 104 28.76 23.25 -1.80
C ARG A 104 29.78 23.87 -0.85
N ALA A 105 29.35 24.87 -0.11
CA ALA A 105 30.13 25.39 1.01
C ALA A 105 30.12 24.40 2.19
N LEU A 106 31.16 24.49 3.03
CA LEU A 106 31.19 23.81 4.32
C LEU A 106 30.03 24.29 5.20
N SER A 107 29.31 23.33 5.79
CA SER A 107 28.27 23.64 6.77
C SER A 107 28.88 24.10 8.10
N PRO A 108 28.12 24.78 8.98
CA PRO A 108 28.61 25.22 10.29
C PRO A 108 29.16 24.09 11.17
N GLN A 109 28.71 22.85 10.94
CA GLN A 109 29.16 21.65 11.68
C GLN A 109 30.50 21.11 11.14
N GLU A 110 30.87 21.44 9.91
CA GLU A 110 32.08 20.99 9.23
C GLU A 110 33.25 21.97 9.36
N VAL A 111 33.09 23.05 10.15
CA VAL A 111 34.15 24.05 10.41
C VAL A 111 35.41 23.40 11.02
N GLY A 112 35.25 22.28 11.72
CA GLY A 112 36.36 21.43 12.21
C GLY A 112 36.98 20.49 11.17
N LEU A 113 36.65 20.64 9.88
CA LEU A 113 37.08 19.79 8.76
C LEU A 113 36.71 18.31 8.93
N THR A 114 35.63 18.04 9.67
CA THR A 114 35.01 16.73 9.74
C THR A 114 33.83 16.77 8.77
N LEU A 115 34.01 16.20 7.58
CA LEU A 115 33.05 16.29 6.49
C LEU A 115 31.88 15.34 6.73
N ALA A 116 30.68 15.78 6.33
CA ALA A 116 29.46 15.00 6.35
C ALA A 116 29.00 14.68 4.93
N ARG A 117 28.30 13.55 4.77
CA ARG A 117 27.64 13.22 3.49
C ARG A 117 26.65 14.31 3.11
N THR A 118 26.59 14.62 1.83
CA THR A 118 25.59 15.54 1.30
C THR A 118 24.21 14.88 1.38
N SER A 119 23.26 15.54 2.07
CA SER A 119 21.92 15.01 2.31
C SER A 119 20.96 15.25 1.15
N GLY A 120 19.91 14.43 1.07
CA GLY A 120 18.82 14.60 0.10
C GLY A 120 19.23 14.30 -1.34
N THR A 121 18.50 14.86 -2.30
CA THR A 121 18.71 14.63 -3.74
C THR A 121 20.07 15.13 -4.24
N ALA A 122 20.65 16.14 -3.60
CA ALA A 122 21.97 16.67 -3.95
C ALA A 122 23.11 15.68 -3.71
N GLY A 123 22.94 14.74 -2.78
CA GLY A 123 23.92 13.68 -2.49
C GLY A 123 23.82 12.45 -3.40
N ARG A 124 22.74 12.34 -4.20
CA ARG A 124 22.44 11.17 -5.04
C ARG A 124 23.07 11.28 -6.44
N GLY A 125 24.29 11.79 -6.50
CA GLY A 125 25.04 12.00 -7.73
C GLY A 125 26.48 12.40 -7.40
N SER A 126 27.42 12.03 -8.26
CA SER A 126 28.81 12.46 -8.23
C SER A 126 29.15 13.12 -9.56
N ASN A 127 29.41 14.44 -9.49
CA ASN A 127 29.82 15.26 -10.63
C ASN A 127 31.20 15.85 -10.35
N LEU A 128 32.22 15.34 -11.03
CA LEU A 128 33.62 15.77 -10.84
C LEU A 128 33.92 17.05 -11.65
N GLU A 129 33.20 17.30 -12.74
CA GLU A 129 33.35 18.50 -13.58
C GLU A 129 32.99 19.79 -12.85
N ALA A 130 31.81 19.83 -12.19
CA ALA A 130 31.29 21.02 -11.52
C ALA A 130 32.23 21.61 -10.44
N PRO A 131 32.76 20.83 -9.47
CA PRO A 131 33.66 21.35 -8.45
C PRO A 131 35.00 21.85 -9.03
N ILE A 132 35.51 21.21 -10.09
CA ILE A 132 36.74 21.69 -10.76
C ILE A 132 36.48 23.05 -11.41
N ARG A 133 35.37 23.22 -12.13
CA ARG A 133 35.02 24.51 -12.76
C ARG A 133 34.82 25.63 -11.74
N GLU A 134 34.14 25.34 -10.64
CA GLU A 134 33.95 26.29 -9.54
C GLU A 134 35.29 26.70 -8.92
N ALA A 135 36.14 25.71 -8.62
CA ALA A 135 37.47 25.98 -8.10
C ALA A 135 38.30 26.84 -9.06
N LEU A 136 38.30 26.55 -10.36
CA LEU A 136 39.02 27.35 -11.36
C LEU A 136 38.53 28.81 -11.40
N ALA A 137 37.26 29.07 -11.10
CA ALA A 137 36.69 30.41 -11.05
C ALA A 137 36.99 31.17 -9.75
N SER A 138 37.25 30.47 -8.65
CA SER A 138 37.46 31.06 -7.31
C SER A 138 38.94 31.31 -6.94
N LEU A 139 39.88 31.06 -7.85
CA LEU A 139 41.32 31.15 -7.57
C LEU A 139 41.80 32.60 -7.32
N PRO A 140 42.53 32.87 -6.23
CA PRO A 140 42.96 34.22 -5.85
C PRO A 140 44.17 34.69 -6.66
N ALA A 141 44.09 35.86 -7.32
CA ALA A 141 45.19 36.39 -8.13
C ALA A 141 46.53 36.53 -7.37
N GLY A 142 47.65 36.29 -8.06
CA GLY A 142 49.00 36.49 -7.50
C GLY A 142 49.56 35.30 -6.70
N MET A 143 48.97 34.11 -6.82
CA MET A 143 49.45 32.86 -6.20
C MET A 143 49.59 31.74 -7.24
N ILE A 144 50.35 30.70 -6.91
CA ILE A 144 50.45 29.49 -7.74
C ILE A 144 49.22 28.62 -7.47
N HIS A 145 48.42 28.36 -8.50
CA HIS A 145 47.19 27.59 -8.37
C HIS A 145 47.44 26.09 -8.48
N ARG A 146 46.75 25.34 -7.62
CA ARG A 146 46.75 23.88 -7.61
C ARG A 146 45.41 23.36 -7.12
N LEU A 147 44.93 22.27 -7.71
CA LEU A 147 43.71 21.59 -7.26
C LEU A 147 44.08 20.20 -6.78
N VAL A 148 43.38 19.68 -5.77
CA VAL A 148 43.43 18.27 -5.39
C VAL A 148 42.02 17.72 -5.36
N LEU A 149 41.78 16.62 -6.09
CA LEU A 149 40.52 15.90 -6.15
C LEU A 149 40.60 14.64 -5.29
N VAL A 150 39.76 14.55 -4.25
CA VAL A 150 39.64 13.39 -3.35
C VAL A 150 38.29 12.72 -3.63
N SER A 151 38.31 11.60 -4.36
CA SER A 151 37.10 10.88 -4.80
C SER A 151 37.43 9.40 -5.07
N ASP A 152 36.40 8.56 -5.18
CA ASP A 152 36.53 7.20 -5.71
C ASP A 152 36.63 7.19 -7.25
N GLY A 153 36.32 8.30 -7.93
CA GLY A 153 36.46 8.48 -9.37
C GLY A 153 35.26 7.97 -10.19
N ASN A 154 34.15 7.59 -9.55
CA ASN A 154 32.96 7.10 -10.24
C ASN A 154 32.01 8.27 -10.56
N GLU A 155 32.30 9.01 -11.63
CA GLU A 155 31.43 10.09 -12.13
C GLU A 155 30.18 9.51 -12.80
N ASN A 156 28.99 9.94 -12.36
CA ASN A 156 27.71 9.56 -12.98
C ASN A 156 26.91 10.75 -13.54
N ASP A 157 27.38 11.98 -13.30
CA ASP A 157 26.84 13.20 -13.87
C ASP A 157 27.98 14.14 -14.27
N GLY A 158 27.96 14.66 -15.50
CA GLY A 158 29.04 15.51 -16.03
C GLY A 158 30.11 14.77 -16.84
N ALA A 159 31.17 15.49 -17.20
CA ALA A 159 32.30 14.95 -17.94
C ALA A 159 33.61 15.60 -17.48
N VAL A 160 34.27 14.96 -16.50
CA VAL A 160 35.51 15.43 -15.86
C VAL A 160 36.64 15.71 -16.86
N THR A 161 36.66 15.02 -17.99
CA THR A 161 37.64 15.22 -19.07
C THR A 161 37.60 16.64 -19.64
N ARG A 162 36.40 17.27 -19.70
CA ARG A 162 36.27 18.68 -20.14
C ARG A 162 36.88 19.64 -19.13
N ALA A 163 36.62 19.43 -17.85
CA ALA A 163 37.18 20.24 -16.78
C ALA A 163 38.70 20.08 -16.66
N ALA A 164 39.20 18.85 -16.81
CA ALA A 164 40.63 18.56 -16.85
C ALA A 164 41.32 19.24 -18.03
N TRP A 165 40.71 19.22 -19.22
CA TRP A 165 41.24 19.95 -20.39
C TRP A 165 41.28 21.46 -20.16
N GLN A 166 40.25 22.03 -19.53
CA GLN A 166 40.23 23.46 -19.17
C GLN A 166 41.35 23.81 -18.18
N ALA A 167 41.55 22.98 -17.14
CA ALA A 167 42.64 23.18 -16.18
C ALA A 167 44.02 23.08 -16.85
N GLN A 168 44.18 22.15 -17.80
CA GLN A 168 45.40 22.01 -18.60
C GLN A 168 45.70 23.27 -19.43
N GLN A 169 44.69 23.86 -20.09
CA GLN A 169 44.85 25.12 -20.86
C GLN A 169 45.29 26.29 -19.97
N LEU A 170 44.84 26.31 -18.71
CA LEU A 170 45.23 27.33 -17.72
C LEU A 170 46.58 27.03 -17.04
N GLY A 171 47.21 25.88 -17.33
CA GLY A 171 48.47 25.46 -16.70
C GLY A 171 48.32 25.15 -15.20
N ILE A 172 47.13 24.72 -14.78
CA ILE A 172 46.79 24.43 -13.39
C ILE A 172 46.72 22.91 -13.19
N PRO A 173 47.64 22.30 -12.43
CA PRO A 173 47.63 20.86 -12.20
C PRO A 173 46.53 20.48 -11.22
N ILE A 174 45.89 19.36 -11.53
CA ILE A 174 44.92 18.69 -10.67
C ILE A 174 45.59 17.42 -10.14
N ASP A 175 45.96 17.42 -8.87
CA ASP A 175 46.36 16.20 -8.19
C ASP A 175 45.12 15.37 -7.84
N THR A 176 45.25 14.04 -7.82
CA THR A 176 44.12 13.16 -7.49
C THR A 176 44.49 12.22 -6.35
N ILE A 177 43.59 12.03 -5.39
CA ILE A 177 43.72 11.06 -4.29
C ILE A 177 42.53 10.10 -4.36
N ALA A 178 42.83 8.83 -4.59
CA ALA A 178 41.82 7.78 -4.74
C ALA A 178 41.27 7.33 -3.38
N LEU A 179 39.95 7.36 -3.23
CA LEU A 179 39.24 6.67 -2.17
C LEU A 179 38.92 5.24 -2.64
N PRO A 180 39.13 4.19 -1.82
CA PRO A 180 38.88 2.80 -2.20
C PRO A 180 37.48 2.51 -2.74
N GLY A 181 36.47 3.29 -2.32
CA GLY A 181 35.09 3.08 -2.67
C GLY A 181 34.49 1.86 -1.98
N ARG A 182 33.21 1.59 -2.24
CA ARG A 182 32.51 0.44 -1.67
C ARG A 182 33.04 -0.86 -2.27
N ALA A 183 33.34 -1.85 -1.42
CA ALA A 183 33.74 -3.17 -1.90
C ALA A 183 32.64 -3.78 -2.78
N GLN A 184 33.03 -4.29 -3.96
CA GLN A 184 32.07 -4.96 -4.84
C GLN A 184 31.54 -6.23 -4.16
N PRO A 185 30.23 -6.35 -3.96
CA PRO A 185 29.66 -7.55 -3.37
C PRO A 185 29.92 -8.73 -4.30
N GLN A 186 30.41 -9.82 -3.71
CA GLN A 186 30.61 -11.09 -4.40
C GLN A 186 29.27 -11.80 -4.65
N LEU A 187 28.23 -11.43 -3.90
CA LEU A 187 26.87 -11.92 -4.05
C LEU A 187 26.11 -11.06 -5.06
N GLN A 188 25.44 -11.69 -6.03
CA GLN A 188 24.68 -10.99 -7.07
C GLN A 188 23.24 -11.47 -7.14
N THR A 189 22.30 -10.53 -7.11
CA THR A 189 20.89 -10.80 -7.41
C THR A 189 20.72 -10.77 -8.93
N ARG A 190 20.43 -11.93 -9.54
CA ARG A 190 20.29 -12.09 -10.99
C ARG A 190 18.88 -11.75 -11.48
N ALA A 191 17.88 -12.18 -10.72
CA ALA A 191 16.48 -11.96 -11.05
C ALA A 191 15.64 -11.91 -9.78
N VAL A 192 14.57 -11.12 -9.85
CA VAL A 192 13.56 -10.96 -8.81
C VAL A 192 12.19 -11.07 -9.47
N GLY A 193 11.45 -12.11 -9.14
CA GLY A 193 10.07 -12.34 -9.56
C GLY A 193 9.12 -11.95 -8.45
N ILE A 194 8.37 -10.86 -8.65
CA ILE A 194 7.34 -10.39 -7.72
C ILE A 194 6.06 -10.18 -8.53
N PRO A 195 4.88 -10.59 -8.04
CA PRO A 195 3.60 -10.30 -8.68
C PRO A 195 3.38 -8.79 -8.84
N GLY A 196 2.89 -8.36 -10.00
CA GLY A 196 2.64 -6.94 -10.27
C GLY A 196 1.50 -6.36 -9.41
N ALA A 197 0.51 -7.18 -9.04
CA ALA A 197 -0.59 -6.78 -8.19
C ALA A 197 -1.02 -7.90 -7.23
N VAL A 198 -1.44 -7.53 -6.02
CA VAL A 198 -1.92 -8.42 -4.94
C VAL A 198 -3.02 -7.74 -4.13
N PHE A 199 -3.79 -8.49 -3.34
CA PHE A 199 -4.75 -7.93 -2.40
C PHE A 199 -4.14 -7.69 -1.01
N THR A 200 -4.73 -6.75 -0.27
CA THR A 200 -4.33 -6.49 1.13
C THR A 200 -4.44 -7.75 1.99
N GLY A 201 -3.34 -8.12 2.65
CA GLY A 201 -3.22 -9.29 3.51
C GLY A 201 -3.06 -10.62 2.78
N GLU A 202 -3.09 -10.61 1.43
CA GLU A 202 -2.78 -11.79 0.62
C GLU A 202 -1.32 -12.22 0.82
N ARG A 203 -1.07 -13.52 0.92
CA ARG A 203 0.28 -14.08 0.95
C ARG A 203 0.74 -14.38 -0.47
N PHE A 204 1.74 -13.65 -0.95
CA PHE A 204 2.28 -13.83 -2.29
C PHE A 204 3.77 -14.23 -2.26
N PRO A 205 4.26 -14.95 -3.29
CA PRO A 205 5.66 -15.35 -3.40
C PRO A 205 6.54 -14.21 -3.93
N VAL A 206 7.76 -14.12 -3.41
CA VAL A 206 8.90 -13.34 -3.91
C VAL A 206 9.97 -14.35 -4.31
N ASP A 207 10.21 -14.47 -5.61
CA ASP A 207 11.15 -15.43 -6.19
C ASP A 207 12.49 -14.74 -6.48
N LEU A 208 13.54 -15.14 -5.77
CA LEU A 208 14.88 -14.58 -5.90
C LEU A 208 15.81 -15.58 -6.58
N THR A 209 16.55 -15.11 -7.59
CA THR A 209 17.69 -15.86 -8.16
C THR A 209 18.98 -15.18 -7.74
N ILE A 210 19.76 -15.86 -6.89
CA ILE A 210 20.95 -15.32 -6.24
C ILE A 210 22.16 -16.14 -6.67
N PHE A 211 23.18 -15.48 -7.21
CA PHE A 211 24.47 -16.10 -7.50
C PHE A 211 25.42 -15.91 -6.31
N ALA A 212 26.00 -17.01 -5.82
CA ALA A 212 27.00 -17.02 -4.76
C ALA A 212 28.26 -17.78 -5.20
N PRO A 213 29.47 -17.21 -5.07
CA PRO A 213 30.69 -17.84 -5.58
C PRO A 213 31.23 -18.99 -4.70
N LYS A 214 30.76 -19.10 -3.46
CA LYS A 214 31.05 -20.21 -2.52
C LYS A 214 29.80 -20.49 -1.69
N ALA A 215 29.72 -21.67 -1.07
CA ALA A 215 28.60 -21.99 -0.18
C ALA A 215 28.68 -21.15 1.11
N THR A 216 27.55 -20.58 1.53
CA THR A 216 27.45 -19.75 2.74
C THR A 216 26.01 -19.65 3.25
N PRO A 217 25.76 -19.53 4.56
CA PRO A 217 24.50 -19.00 5.04
C PRO A 217 24.36 -17.52 4.63
N ALA A 218 23.15 -17.11 4.30
CA ALA A 218 22.79 -15.74 3.99
C ALA A 218 21.46 -15.37 4.66
N THR A 219 21.28 -14.09 4.94
CA THR A 219 20.04 -13.53 5.50
C THR A 219 19.38 -12.66 4.45
N VAL A 220 18.12 -12.95 4.13
CA VAL A 220 17.27 -12.12 3.27
C VAL A 220 16.30 -11.34 4.13
N GLU A 221 16.43 -10.03 4.14
CA GLU A 221 15.54 -9.10 4.81
C GLU A 221 14.65 -8.42 3.77
N LEU A 222 13.34 -8.50 3.93
CA LEU A 222 12.37 -7.81 3.08
C LEU A 222 11.81 -6.60 3.84
N ALA A 223 11.66 -5.48 3.13
CA ALA A 223 11.06 -4.27 3.64
C ALA A 223 10.03 -3.71 2.67
N ALA A 224 8.97 -3.09 3.20
CA ALA A 224 7.96 -2.38 2.43
C ALA A 224 7.92 -0.91 2.88
N GLU A 225 8.02 0.04 1.95
CA GLU A 225 8.16 1.48 2.22
C GLU A 225 9.27 1.76 3.26
N GLY A 226 10.40 1.05 3.13
CA GLY A 226 11.54 1.15 4.05
C GLY A 226 11.35 0.50 5.43
N LYS A 227 10.18 -0.08 5.74
CA LYS A 227 9.93 -0.80 7.00
C LYS A 227 10.10 -2.30 6.81
N VAL A 228 10.95 -2.94 7.62
CA VAL A 228 11.17 -4.40 7.59
C VAL A 228 9.86 -5.15 7.84
N ILE A 229 9.49 -6.02 6.90
CA ILE A 229 8.29 -6.88 6.97
C ILE A 229 8.63 -8.33 7.29
N GLY A 230 9.88 -8.76 7.05
CA GLY A 230 10.31 -10.12 7.36
C GLY A 230 11.81 -10.34 7.17
N THR A 231 12.35 -11.34 7.85
CA THR A 231 13.75 -11.75 7.76
C THR A 231 13.83 -13.26 7.68
N HIS A 232 14.55 -13.77 6.68
CA HIS A 232 14.62 -15.19 6.34
C HIS A 232 16.08 -15.64 6.26
N GLN A 233 16.41 -16.72 6.98
CA GLN A 233 17.73 -17.37 6.86
C GLN A 233 17.69 -18.37 5.71
N VAL A 234 18.67 -18.31 4.82
CA VAL A 234 18.78 -19.19 3.65
C VAL A 234 20.20 -19.73 3.53
N ALA A 235 20.34 -21.02 3.21
CA ALA A 235 21.63 -21.62 2.93
C ALA A 235 21.88 -21.54 1.42
N LEU A 236 22.91 -20.80 1.01
CA LEU A 236 23.32 -20.67 -0.38
C LEU A 236 24.41 -21.70 -0.70
N THR A 237 24.26 -22.35 -1.84
CA THR A 237 25.28 -23.20 -2.46
C THR A 237 26.13 -22.38 -3.43
N GLN A 238 27.30 -22.90 -3.81
CA GLN A 238 28.11 -22.30 -4.85
C GLN A 238 27.36 -22.37 -6.20
N GLY A 239 27.23 -21.23 -6.88
CA GLY A 239 26.51 -21.09 -8.14
C GLY A 239 25.19 -20.32 -7.99
N GLU A 240 24.21 -20.65 -8.83
CA GLU A 240 22.87 -20.04 -8.79
C GLU A 240 21.96 -20.73 -7.77
N ASN A 241 21.26 -19.93 -6.98
CA ASN A 241 20.32 -20.38 -5.96
C ASN A 241 18.96 -19.73 -6.22
N ARG A 242 17.91 -20.55 -6.27
CA ARG A 242 16.53 -20.07 -6.37
C ARG A 242 15.87 -20.14 -5.00
N VAL A 243 15.46 -18.99 -4.49
CA VAL A 243 14.88 -18.86 -3.15
C VAL A 243 13.48 -18.26 -3.31
N ARG A 244 12.46 -18.97 -2.79
CA ARG A 244 11.07 -18.49 -2.76
C ARG A 244 10.68 -18.11 -1.34
N ILE A 245 10.32 -16.85 -1.14
CA ILE A 245 9.87 -16.31 0.14
C ILE A 245 8.40 -15.92 0.02
N ARG A 246 7.56 -16.25 0.99
CA ARG A 246 6.15 -15.78 1.02
C ARG A 246 6.02 -14.60 1.99
N THR A 247 5.40 -13.52 1.54
CA THR A 247 5.15 -12.32 2.35
C THR A 247 3.72 -11.79 2.13
N ALA A 248 3.29 -10.82 2.93
CA ALA A 248 1.99 -10.18 2.82
C ALA A 248 2.08 -8.69 3.12
N LEU A 249 1.25 -7.88 2.45
CA LEU A 249 1.19 -6.43 2.60
C LEU A 249 -0.20 -6.01 3.05
N ASN A 250 -0.28 -5.17 4.09
CA ASN A 250 -1.57 -4.77 4.70
C ASN A 250 -2.03 -3.36 4.31
N ALA A 251 -1.16 -2.57 3.67
CA ALA A 251 -1.48 -1.25 3.16
C ALA A 251 -1.81 -1.36 1.67
N ALA A 252 -2.77 -0.55 1.19
CA ALA A 252 -3.16 -0.50 -0.22
C ALA A 252 -2.43 0.65 -0.95
N GLY A 253 -2.36 0.57 -2.28
CA GLY A 253 -1.65 1.47 -3.18
C GLY A 253 -0.43 0.81 -3.84
N ALA A 254 0.30 1.53 -4.69
CA ALA A 254 1.60 1.10 -5.17
C ALA A 254 2.65 1.23 -4.04
N ILE A 255 3.19 0.09 -3.62
CA ILE A 255 4.12 -0.03 -2.50
C ILE A 255 5.51 -0.36 -3.02
N ASP A 256 6.51 0.36 -2.52
CA ASP A 256 7.92 -0.01 -2.68
C ASP A 256 8.22 -1.25 -1.82
N LEU A 257 8.58 -2.35 -2.47
CA LEU A 257 9.06 -3.58 -1.87
C LEU A 257 10.55 -3.73 -2.16
N SER A 258 11.35 -3.60 -1.11
CA SER A 258 12.80 -3.74 -1.16
C SER A 258 13.27 -4.99 -0.43
N GLY A 259 14.43 -5.49 -0.83
CA GLY A 259 15.08 -6.61 -0.17
C GLY A 259 16.59 -6.41 -0.05
N ARG A 260 17.11 -6.82 1.09
CA ARG A 260 18.53 -6.79 1.44
C ARG A 260 19.01 -8.20 1.74
N ILE A 261 20.01 -8.64 0.99
CA ILE A 261 20.60 -9.98 1.10
C ILE A 261 22.02 -9.84 1.61
N VAL A 262 22.28 -10.32 2.82
CA VAL A 262 23.60 -10.23 3.49
C VAL A 262 24.18 -11.62 3.66
N ALA A 263 25.43 -11.79 3.23
CA ALA A 263 26.19 -13.01 3.42
C ALA A 263 27.56 -12.70 4.04
N PRO A 264 27.95 -13.34 5.16
CA PRO A 264 29.23 -13.12 5.81
C PRO A 264 30.41 -13.31 4.85
N GLY A 265 31.26 -12.28 4.72
CA GLY A 265 32.43 -12.32 3.85
C GLY A 265 32.14 -12.36 2.34
N MET A 266 30.91 -12.03 1.91
CA MET A 266 30.53 -11.83 0.50
C MET A 266 29.91 -10.46 0.21
N GLY A 267 29.66 -9.66 1.25
CA GLY A 267 29.01 -8.36 1.13
C GLY A 267 27.49 -8.45 1.13
N GLU A 268 26.87 -7.44 0.53
CA GLU A 268 25.42 -7.23 0.53
C GLU A 268 24.91 -7.00 -0.89
N SER A 269 23.77 -7.58 -1.23
CA SER A 269 23.04 -7.31 -2.47
C SER A 269 21.65 -6.79 -2.14
N ARG A 270 21.18 -5.81 -2.91
CA ARG A 270 19.85 -5.21 -2.74
C ARG A 270 19.03 -5.32 -4.01
N PHE A 271 17.71 -5.31 -3.84
CA PHE A 271 16.75 -5.09 -4.91
C PHE A 271 15.62 -4.20 -4.41
N GLU A 272 14.98 -3.47 -5.32
CA GLU A 272 13.84 -2.61 -5.04
C GLU A 272 12.86 -2.78 -6.21
N ASN A 273 11.57 -2.93 -5.92
CA ASN A 273 10.54 -3.15 -6.92
C ASN A 273 9.19 -2.61 -6.41
N ALA A 274 8.25 -2.34 -7.31
CA ALA A 274 6.94 -1.87 -6.93
C ALA A 274 5.89 -3.00 -7.00
N VAL A 275 4.98 -3.02 -6.02
CA VAL A 275 3.84 -3.94 -5.97
C VAL A 275 2.56 -3.15 -5.81
N ALA A 276 1.58 -3.35 -6.69
CA ALA A 276 0.26 -2.76 -6.53
C ALA A 276 -0.56 -3.56 -5.52
N VAL A 277 -0.94 -2.96 -4.40
CA VAL A 277 -1.77 -3.63 -3.38
C VAL A 277 -3.18 -3.05 -3.38
N ARG A 278 -4.19 -3.88 -3.60
CA ARG A 278 -5.59 -3.45 -3.73
C ARG A 278 -6.43 -3.91 -2.55
N ARG A 279 -7.46 -3.13 -2.21
CA ARG A 279 -8.50 -3.60 -1.28
C ARG A 279 -9.52 -4.44 -2.04
N PRO A 280 -9.81 -5.66 -1.57
CA PRO A 280 -10.87 -6.47 -2.16
C PRO A 280 -12.24 -5.96 -1.71
N LYS A 281 -13.14 -5.71 -2.67
CA LYS A 281 -14.53 -5.33 -2.41
C LYS A 281 -15.43 -6.56 -2.31
N VAL A 282 -16.22 -6.64 -1.24
CA VAL A 282 -17.18 -7.72 -1.00
C VAL A 282 -18.59 -7.18 -1.12
N LEU A 283 -19.33 -7.69 -2.11
CA LEU A 283 -20.75 -7.45 -2.21
C LEU A 283 -21.48 -8.43 -1.28
N TRP A 284 -22.16 -7.89 -0.28
CA TRP A 284 -22.83 -8.67 0.76
C TRP A 284 -24.34 -8.60 0.59
N ILE A 285 -24.95 -9.70 0.20
CA ILE A 285 -26.39 -9.84 -0.01
C ILE A 285 -26.96 -10.62 1.17
N SER A 286 -27.82 -9.98 1.94
CA SER A 286 -28.44 -10.57 3.11
C SER A 286 -29.87 -10.08 3.33
N GLU A 287 -30.72 -10.99 3.81
CA GLU A 287 -32.08 -10.72 4.29
C GLU A 287 -32.18 -10.77 5.82
N ASP A 288 -31.06 -10.94 6.54
CA ASP A 288 -31.05 -10.94 8.00
C ASP A 288 -31.29 -9.54 8.58
N PRO A 289 -31.89 -9.43 9.79
CA PRO A 289 -32.09 -8.14 10.45
C PRO A 289 -30.78 -7.43 10.76
N GLU A 290 -30.79 -6.09 10.70
CA GLU A 290 -29.63 -5.27 11.09
C GLU A 290 -29.15 -5.62 12.50
N GLY A 291 -27.83 -5.70 12.69
CA GLY A 291 -27.18 -6.03 13.97
C GLY A 291 -26.94 -7.53 14.21
N THR A 292 -27.54 -8.43 13.42
CA THR A 292 -27.33 -9.89 13.60
C THR A 292 -25.99 -10.40 13.06
N GLU A 293 -25.33 -9.62 12.20
CA GLU A 293 -24.14 -9.99 11.43
C GLU A 293 -22.86 -9.24 11.86
N GLU A 294 -22.91 -8.51 12.96
CA GLU A 294 -21.83 -7.57 13.37
C GLU A 294 -20.45 -8.23 13.43
N HIS A 295 -20.38 -9.47 13.93
CA HIS A 295 -19.11 -10.19 14.09
C HIS A 295 -18.46 -10.50 12.75
N ILE A 296 -19.16 -11.10 11.79
CA ILE A 296 -18.57 -11.45 10.49
C ILE A 296 -18.22 -10.20 9.66
N VAL A 297 -19.02 -9.13 9.77
CA VAL A 297 -18.72 -7.83 9.13
C VAL A 297 -17.48 -7.18 9.76
N SER A 298 -17.29 -7.32 11.08
CA SER A 298 -16.09 -6.82 11.75
C SER A 298 -14.82 -7.52 11.25
N VAL A 299 -14.89 -8.82 10.92
CA VAL A 299 -13.78 -9.58 10.32
C VAL A 299 -13.39 -9.02 8.96
N LEU A 300 -14.35 -8.71 8.10
CA LEU A 300 -14.10 -8.08 6.79
C LEU A 300 -13.39 -6.72 6.95
N THR A 301 -13.92 -5.88 7.84
CA THR A 301 -13.40 -4.54 8.10
C THR A 301 -11.99 -4.56 8.70
N ALA A 302 -11.75 -5.45 9.68
CA ALA A 302 -10.44 -5.64 10.31
C ALA A 302 -9.38 -6.09 9.29
N ASN A 303 -9.78 -6.89 8.30
CA ASN A 303 -8.92 -7.40 7.24
C ASN A 303 -8.88 -6.54 5.97
N LYS A 304 -9.38 -5.30 6.04
CA LYS A 304 -9.31 -4.28 4.96
C LYS A 304 -10.06 -4.66 3.68
N PHE A 305 -11.11 -5.45 3.80
CA PHE A 305 -12.08 -5.62 2.72
C PHE A 305 -12.98 -4.38 2.66
N ASP A 306 -13.30 -3.93 1.44
CA ASP A 306 -14.30 -2.89 1.22
C ASP A 306 -15.69 -3.54 1.22
N PHE A 307 -16.41 -3.38 2.34
CA PHE A 307 -17.71 -3.99 2.55
C PHE A 307 -18.83 -3.18 1.86
N ALA A 308 -19.60 -3.84 0.99
CA ALA A 308 -20.72 -3.25 0.27
C ALA A 308 -22.01 -4.04 0.52
N PRO A 309 -22.81 -3.68 1.54
CA PRO A 309 -24.07 -4.35 1.84
C PRO A 309 -25.15 -3.98 0.81
N SER A 310 -25.98 -4.94 0.44
CA SER A 310 -27.13 -4.75 -0.45
C SER A 310 -28.24 -5.76 -0.15
N LYS A 311 -29.49 -5.37 -0.38
CA LYS A 311 -30.64 -6.31 -0.33
C LYS A 311 -30.85 -7.06 -1.64
N TYR A 312 -30.33 -6.54 -2.74
CA TYR A 312 -30.51 -7.09 -4.08
C TYR A 312 -29.19 -7.07 -4.86
N LEU A 313 -29.07 -7.89 -5.88
CA LEU A 313 -27.91 -7.86 -6.78
C LEU A 313 -27.88 -6.52 -7.55
N PRO A 314 -26.84 -5.67 -7.42
CA PRO A 314 -26.75 -4.40 -8.10
C PRO A 314 -26.57 -4.59 -9.62
N ALA A 315 -26.81 -3.54 -10.41
CA ALA A 315 -26.73 -3.61 -11.87
C ALA A 315 -25.30 -3.79 -12.41
N ASN A 316 -24.29 -3.28 -11.69
CA ASN A 316 -22.89 -3.44 -12.04
C ASN A 316 -22.18 -4.33 -10.98
N LEU A 317 -21.49 -5.38 -11.45
CA LEU A 317 -20.69 -6.29 -10.61
C LEU A 317 -19.19 -6.10 -10.82
N ASP A 318 -18.78 -5.27 -11.79
CA ASP A 318 -17.40 -5.12 -12.23
C ASP A 318 -16.46 -4.63 -11.13
N ASP A 319 -16.99 -4.01 -10.07
CA ASP A 319 -16.18 -3.51 -8.95
C ASP A 319 -16.03 -4.52 -7.80
N ALA A 320 -16.90 -5.54 -7.67
CA ALA A 320 -16.94 -6.47 -6.52
C ALA A 320 -16.11 -7.74 -6.76
N GLN A 321 -15.15 -8.10 -5.89
CA GLN A 321 -14.27 -9.27 -6.12
C GLN A 321 -14.90 -10.56 -5.61
N LEU A 322 -15.79 -10.43 -4.64
CA LEU A 322 -16.50 -11.52 -3.99
C LEU A 322 -17.96 -11.13 -3.79
N ILE A 323 -18.88 -12.03 -4.13
CA ILE A 323 -20.30 -11.94 -3.80
C ILE A 323 -20.60 -12.94 -2.70
N VAL A 324 -21.16 -12.47 -1.59
CA VAL A 324 -21.60 -13.33 -0.48
C VAL A 324 -23.12 -13.26 -0.37
N PHE A 325 -23.75 -14.42 -0.42
CA PHE A 325 -25.17 -14.63 -0.12
C PHE A 325 -25.27 -15.17 1.30
N ASN A 326 -25.62 -14.32 2.26
CA ASN A 326 -25.80 -14.71 3.64
C ASN A 326 -27.29 -14.89 3.95
N ASN A 327 -27.70 -16.11 4.30
CA ASN A 327 -29.09 -16.49 4.58
C ASN A 327 -30.08 -15.97 3.52
N ASP A 328 -29.66 -15.90 2.24
CA ASP A 328 -30.47 -15.37 1.15
C ASP A 328 -31.40 -16.45 0.56
N ASN A 329 -32.58 -16.06 0.10
CA ASN A 329 -33.50 -16.97 -0.59
C ASN A 329 -33.13 -17.09 -2.07
N LEU A 330 -32.17 -17.99 -2.36
CA LEU A 330 -31.65 -18.22 -3.71
C LEU A 330 -32.72 -18.64 -4.73
N GLU A 331 -33.81 -19.27 -4.29
CA GLU A 331 -34.94 -19.66 -5.16
C GLU A 331 -35.77 -18.45 -5.61
N ALA A 332 -35.90 -17.42 -4.76
CA ALA A 332 -36.64 -16.20 -5.08
C ALA A 332 -35.88 -15.25 -6.02
N MET A 333 -34.59 -15.51 -6.26
CA MET A 333 -33.76 -14.68 -7.15
C MET A 333 -34.23 -14.75 -8.61
N ARG A 334 -34.26 -13.60 -9.28
CA ARG A 334 -34.69 -13.51 -10.69
C ARG A 334 -33.75 -14.33 -11.59
N PRO A 335 -34.24 -15.08 -12.59
CA PRO A 335 -33.38 -15.88 -13.48
C PRO A 335 -32.25 -15.09 -14.15
N TYR A 336 -32.52 -13.84 -14.51
CA TYR A 336 -31.51 -12.93 -15.07
C TYR A 336 -30.36 -12.64 -14.09
N ASP A 337 -30.65 -12.44 -12.81
CA ASP A 337 -29.60 -12.21 -11.80
C ASP A 337 -28.80 -13.46 -11.52
N LYS A 338 -29.46 -14.63 -11.51
CA LYS A 338 -28.79 -15.93 -11.37
C LYS A 338 -27.75 -16.14 -12.47
N GLN A 339 -28.09 -15.81 -13.72
CA GLN A 339 -27.15 -15.88 -14.85
C GLN A 339 -25.97 -14.93 -14.66
N ARG A 340 -26.20 -13.70 -14.17
CA ARG A 340 -25.13 -12.73 -13.93
C ARG A 340 -24.15 -13.17 -12.83
N VAL A 341 -24.63 -13.88 -11.81
CA VAL A 341 -23.78 -14.48 -10.77
C VAL A 341 -22.94 -15.61 -11.37
N GLU A 342 -23.53 -16.46 -12.20
CA GLU A 342 -22.80 -17.50 -12.93
C GLU A 342 -21.69 -16.90 -13.79
N ASP A 343 -22.03 -15.89 -14.60
CA ASP A 343 -21.09 -15.18 -15.45
C ASP A 343 -19.97 -14.56 -14.60
N PHE A 344 -20.32 -13.87 -13.51
CA PHE A 344 -19.35 -13.25 -12.60
C PHE A 344 -18.30 -14.25 -12.07
N VAL A 345 -18.72 -15.43 -11.64
CA VAL A 345 -17.79 -16.48 -11.15
C VAL A 345 -16.99 -17.07 -12.30
N GLN A 346 -17.61 -17.35 -13.44
CA GLN A 346 -16.88 -17.86 -14.62
C GLN A 346 -15.75 -16.94 -15.08
N HIS A 347 -15.91 -15.62 -14.87
CA HIS A 347 -14.93 -14.59 -15.23
C HIS A 347 -13.87 -14.31 -14.15
N GLY A 348 -13.82 -15.06 -13.05
CA GLY A 348 -12.75 -14.93 -12.04
C GLY A 348 -13.22 -14.47 -10.68
N GLY A 349 -14.47 -14.01 -10.57
CA GLY A 349 -15.07 -13.59 -9.30
C GLY A 349 -15.25 -14.72 -8.30
N GLY A 350 -15.27 -14.37 -7.02
CA GLY A 350 -15.59 -15.29 -5.93
C GLY A 350 -17.08 -15.30 -5.59
N ALA A 351 -17.67 -16.46 -5.33
CA ALA A 351 -19.02 -16.54 -4.75
C ALA A 351 -19.07 -17.40 -3.49
N LEU A 352 -19.83 -16.95 -2.50
CA LEU A 352 -20.02 -17.67 -1.25
C LEU A 352 -21.50 -17.71 -0.88
N VAL A 353 -22.01 -18.88 -0.52
CA VAL A 353 -23.27 -19.02 0.22
C VAL A 353 -22.95 -19.33 1.67
N ILE A 354 -23.45 -18.51 2.58
CA ILE A 354 -23.53 -18.81 4.02
C ILE A 354 -24.99 -19.16 4.28
N ALA A 355 -25.25 -20.42 4.56
CA ALA A 355 -26.62 -20.92 4.66
C ALA A 355 -27.30 -20.51 5.97
N GLY A 356 -28.62 -20.52 5.97
CA GLY A 356 -29.46 -20.22 7.12
C GLY A 356 -30.86 -20.76 6.95
N GLU A 357 -31.77 -20.36 7.84
CA GLU A 357 -33.15 -20.84 7.83
C GLU A 357 -33.98 -20.50 6.58
N ARG A 358 -33.51 -19.56 5.75
CA ARG A 358 -34.21 -19.12 4.53
C ARG A 358 -33.85 -19.97 3.30
N ASN A 359 -32.86 -20.86 3.42
CA ASN A 359 -32.49 -21.80 2.37
C ASN A 359 -33.40 -23.05 2.43
N VAL A 360 -34.47 -23.03 1.64
CA VAL A 360 -35.52 -24.07 1.62
C VAL A 360 -35.40 -24.91 0.34
N TYR A 361 -35.40 -26.24 0.48
CA TYR A 361 -35.41 -27.14 -0.68
C TYR A 361 -36.75 -27.09 -1.43
N VAL A 362 -36.67 -26.92 -2.76
CA VAL A 362 -37.82 -27.00 -3.66
C VAL A 362 -37.54 -28.06 -4.72
N GLU A 363 -38.34 -29.12 -4.74
CA GLU A 363 -38.25 -30.15 -5.78
C GLU A 363 -38.76 -29.57 -7.12
N HIS A 364 -37.87 -29.41 -8.09
CA HIS A 364 -38.22 -29.05 -9.47
C HIS A 364 -38.20 -30.31 -10.35
N LYS A 365 -39.37 -30.89 -10.62
CA LYS A 365 -39.51 -31.94 -11.64
C LYS A 365 -39.45 -31.31 -13.03
N ASP A 366 -38.64 -31.90 -13.91
CA ASP A 366 -38.57 -31.61 -15.35
C ASP A 366 -38.11 -30.18 -15.76
N LYS A 367 -37.33 -29.48 -14.92
CA LYS A 367 -36.73 -28.19 -15.28
C LYS A 367 -35.23 -28.30 -15.61
N PRO A 368 -34.72 -27.46 -16.53
CA PRO A 368 -33.28 -27.34 -16.73
C PRO A 368 -32.61 -26.85 -15.43
N GLU A 369 -31.37 -27.31 -15.21
CA GLU A 369 -30.57 -26.95 -14.03
C GLU A 369 -30.44 -25.42 -13.90
N ASP A 370 -30.65 -24.90 -12.70
CA ASP A 370 -30.61 -23.47 -12.42
C ASP A 370 -29.17 -22.91 -12.51
N PRO A 371 -28.93 -21.65 -12.97
CA PRO A 371 -27.58 -21.08 -13.04
C PRO A 371 -26.83 -21.07 -11.69
N LEU A 372 -27.53 -20.85 -10.57
CA LEU A 372 -26.89 -20.91 -9.25
C LEU A 372 -26.56 -22.35 -8.87
N GLU A 373 -27.46 -23.30 -9.17
CA GLU A 373 -27.17 -24.72 -9.01
C GLU A 373 -25.95 -25.14 -9.81
N ARG A 374 -25.72 -24.61 -11.02
CA ARG A 374 -24.51 -24.87 -11.80
C ARG A 374 -23.27 -24.23 -11.18
N THR A 375 -23.39 -23.03 -10.62
CA THR A 375 -22.28 -22.22 -10.09
C THR A 375 -21.73 -22.75 -8.75
N PHE A 376 -22.60 -23.18 -7.83
CA PHE A 376 -22.17 -23.58 -6.49
C PHE A 376 -21.75 -25.06 -6.42
N PRO A 377 -20.81 -25.41 -5.51
CA PRO A 377 -20.27 -26.76 -5.39
C PRO A 377 -21.23 -27.79 -4.77
N ALA A 378 -22.35 -27.35 -4.21
CA ALA A 378 -23.32 -28.22 -3.56
C ALA A 378 -24.74 -27.69 -3.80
N LYS A 379 -25.73 -28.59 -3.84
CA LYS A 379 -27.15 -28.28 -4.04
C LYS A 379 -27.92 -28.48 -2.76
N LEU A 380 -28.99 -27.75 -2.53
CA LEU A 380 -29.84 -27.98 -1.36
C LEU A 380 -30.37 -29.42 -1.40
N ALA A 381 -30.18 -30.15 -0.31
CA ALA A 381 -30.66 -31.52 -0.19
C ALA A 381 -32.10 -31.52 0.36
N PRO A 382 -32.90 -32.55 0.03
CA PRO A 382 -34.18 -32.75 0.69
C PRO A 382 -33.97 -33.03 2.20
N PRO A 383 -34.95 -32.67 3.06
CA PRO A 383 -34.86 -32.89 4.50
C PRO A 383 -34.74 -34.39 4.84
N ARG A 384 -33.82 -34.74 5.76
CA ARG A 384 -33.61 -36.11 6.26
C ARG A 384 -34.28 -36.33 7.62
N SER A 385 -35.55 -35.95 7.77
CA SER A 385 -36.27 -36.36 8.98
C SER A 385 -36.86 -37.76 8.78
N PRO A 386 -36.47 -38.79 9.57
CA PRO A 386 -37.15 -40.08 9.59
C PRO A 386 -38.56 -40.00 10.19
N GLU A 387 -38.90 -38.90 10.88
CA GLU A 387 -40.17 -38.72 11.59
C GLU A 387 -41.25 -38.06 10.71
N GLY A 388 -40.88 -37.58 9.51
CA GLY A 388 -41.81 -36.95 8.57
C GLY A 388 -42.42 -35.64 9.09
N THR A 389 -43.24 -35.00 8.26
CA THR A 389 -44.10 -33.89 8.63
C THR A 389 -45.54 -34.38 8.76
N CYS A 390 -46.33 -33.84 9.68
CA CYS A 390 -47.76 -34.10 9.76
C CYS A 390 -48.56 -32.88 9.30
N VAL A 391 -49.35 -33.05 8.24
CA VAL A 391 -50.24 -32.01 7.69
C VAL A 391 -51.69 -32.43 7.88
N VAL A 392 -52.50 -31.58 8.52
CA VAL A 392 -53.95 -31.76 8.63
C VAL A 392 -54.66 -30.67 7.84
N LEU A 393 -55.41 -31.07 6.81
CA LEU A 393 -56.25 -30.17 6.03
C LEU A 393 -57.67 -30.20 6.61
N ILE A 394 -58.16 -29.05 7.06
CA ILE A 394 -59.53 -28.86 7.50
C ILE A 394 -60.30 -28.18 6.36
N ILE A 395 -61.28 -28.87 5.79
CA ILE A 395 -62.04 -28.40 4.62
C ILE A 395 -63.50 -28.15 5.04
N ASP A 396 -63.93 -26.91 4.90
CA ASP A 396 -65.34 -26.53 5.04
C ASP A 396 -66.16 -27.19 3.94
N LYS A 397 -67.19 -27.94 4.32
CA LYS A 397 -68.14 -28.55 3.40
C LYS A 397 -69.53 -27.92 3.46
N SER A 398 -69.70 -26.75 4.06
CA SER A 398 -71.00 -26.07 4.09
C SER A 398 -71.59 -25.84 2.69
N SER A 399 -72.91 -25.63 2.62
CA SER A 399 -73.61 -25.41 1.35
C SER A 399 -73.09 -24.21 0.54
N SER A 400 -72.46 -23.23 1.16
CA SER A 400 -71.80 -22.09 0.48
C SER A 400 -70.60 -22.48 -0.38
N MET A 401 -69.99 -23.64 -0.10
CA MET A 401 -68.86 -24.20 -0.84
C MET A 401 -69.28 -24.90 -2.14
N GLU A 402 -70.56 -24.98 -2.46
CA GLU A 402 -71.06 -25.69 -3.65
C GLU A 402 -70.48 -25.15 -4.98
N GLY A 403 -70.33 -26.05 -5.95
CA GLY A 403 -69.80 -25.75 -7.28
C GLY A 403 -68.28 -25.55 -7.30
N LYS A 404 -67.82 -24.46 -7.95
CA LYS A 404 -66.41 -24.23 -8.28
C LYS A 404 -65.50 -24.15 -7.04
N LYS A 405 -66.00 -23.67 -5.89
CA LYS A 405 -65.23 -23.57 -4.64
C LYS A 405 -64.82 -24.95 -4.11
N MET A 406 -65.77 -25.89 -4.01
CA MET A 406 -65.48 -27.26 -3.58
C MET A 406 -64.61 -28.02 -4.60
N GLU A 407 -64.80 -27.82 -5.91
CA GLU A 407 -63.93 -28.41 -6.93
C GLU A 407 -62.47 -27.97 -6.76
N LEU A 408 -62.24 -26.68 -6.53
CA LEU A 408 -60.90 -26.14 -6.31
C LEU A 408 -60.34 -26.52 -4.95
N ALA A 409 -61.16 -26.58 -3.90
CA ALA A 409 -60.75 -27.08 -2.59
C ALA A 409 -60.24 -28.53 -2.66
N ARG A 410 -60.98 -29.41 -3.36
CA ARG A 410 -60.56 -30.81 -3.59
C ARG A 410 -59.28 -30.89 -4.42
N THR A 411 -59.17 -30.10 -5.47
CA THR A 411 -57.98 -30.06 -6.34
C THR A 411 -56.75 -29.59 -5.56
N ALA A 412 -56.89 -28.49 -4.80
CA ALA A 412 -55.84 -27.96 -3.96
C ALA A 412 -55.41 -28.96 -2.88
N ALA A 413 -56.37 -29.57 -2.17
CA ALA A 413 -56.09 -30.57 -1.15
C ALA A 413 -55.36 -31.79 -1.75
N ALA A 414 -55.82 -32.29 -2.90
CA ALA A 414 -55.14 -33.37 -3.60
C ALA A 414 -53.71 -32.97 -4.02
N GLY A 415 -53.52 -31.76 -4.55
CA GLY A 415 -52.20 -31.22 -4.90
C GLY A 415 -51.26 -31.17 -3.68
N ALA A 416 -51.75 -30.71 -2.53
CA ALA A 416 -51.01 -30.71 -1.28
C ALA A 416 -50.57 -32.12 -0.87
N VAL A 417 -51.46 -33.11 -0.93
CA VAL A 417 -51.14 -34.51 -0.62
C VAL A 417 -50.11 -35.09 -1.60
N GLU A 418 -50.19 -34.77 -2.89
CA GLU A 418 -49.25 -35.25 -3.90
C GLU A 418 -47.81 -34.78 -3.66
N ASN A 419 -47.61 -33.64 -3.00
CA ASN A 419 -46.30 -33.09 -2.67
C ASN A 419 -45.73 -33.62 -1.34
N LEU A 420 -46.50 -34.39 -0.58
CA LEU A 420 -46.00 -35.04 0.63
C LEU A 420 -45.17 -36.28 0.26
N ARG A 421 -44.16 -36.57 1.08
CA ARG A 421 -43.35 -37.78 0.96
C ARG A 421 -44.09 -38.98 1.57
N PRO A 422 -43.81 -40.22 1.15
CA PRO A 422 -44.46 -41.41 1.70
C PRO A 422 -44.34 -41.56 3.23
N GLU A 423 -43.27 -41.03 3.82
CA GLU A 423 -43.03 -41.00 5.27
C GLU A 423 -43.77 -39.89 6.02
N ASP A 424 -44.29 -38.88 5.33
CA ASP A 424 -45.06 -37.79 5.94
C ASP A 424 -46.48 -38.28 6.29
N TYR A 425 -47.08 -37.66 7.31
CA TYR A 425 -48.44 -37.91 7.74
C TYR A 425 -49.41 -36.89 7.15
N VAL A 426 -50.57 -37.37 6.73
CA VAL A 426 -51.67 -36.55 6.22
C VAL A 426 -52.97 -36.91 6.92
N GLY A 427 -53.74 -35.89 7.28
CA GLY A 427 -55.13 -36.02 7.69
C GLY A 427 -56.00 -35.03 6.93
N VAL A 428 -57.22 -35.43 6.59
CA VAL A 428 -58.21 -34.54 5.98
C VAL A 428 -59.49 -34.62 6.81
N LEU A 429 -59.81 -33.52 7.49
CA LEU A 429 -61.01 -33.36 8.28
C LEU A 429 -61.97 -32.44 7.53
N MET A 430 -63.20 -32.87 7.38
CA MET A 430 -64.27 -32.07 6.78
C MET A 430 -65.21 -31.60 7.88
N PHE A 431 -65.77 -30.41 7.75
CA PHE A 431 -66.71 -29.90 8.74
C PHE A 431 -67.87 -29.12 8.11
N ASP A 432 -69.00 -29.21 8.79
CA ASP A 432 -70.23 -28.44 8.55
C ASP A 432 -70.81 -27.96 9.91
N ASN A 433 -72.00 -28.44 10.31
CA ASN A 433 -72.52 -28.36 11.68
C ASN A 433 -71.90 -29.42 12.61
N SER A 434 -71.12 -30.34 12.07
CA SER A 434 -70.38 -31.42 12.72
C SER A 434 -69.03 -31.61 12.02
N PHE A 435 -68.19 -32.55 12.47
CA PHE A 435 -66.94 -32.86 11.78
C PHE A 435 -66.80 -34.35 11.49
N GLN A 436 -66.13 -34.67 10.38
CA GLN A 436 -65.80 -36.04 9.98
C GLN A 436 -64.42 -36.10 9.34
N TRP A 437 -63.61 -37.10 9.72
CA TRP A 437 -62.36 -37.38 9.03
C TRP A 437 -62.64 -38.08 7.69
N ALA A 438 -62.37 -37.39 6.57
CA ALA A 438 -62.31 -38.01 5.24
C ALA A 438 -61.13 -38.97 5.17
N ILE A 439 -60.00 -38.54 5.74
CA ILE A 439 -58.77 -39.30 5.85
C ILE A 439 -58.29 -39.14 7.30
N PRO A 440 -58.40 -40.17 8.16
CA PRO A 440 -57.75 -40.17 9.48
C PRO A 440 -56.24 -39.96 9.32
N ILE A 441 -55.57 -39.33 10.30
CA ILE A 441 -54.12 -39.09 10.23
C ILE A 441 -53.38 -40.42 9.97
N ARG A 442 -52.74 -40.51 8.81
CA ARG A 442 -52.00 -41.68 8.35
C ARG A 442 -50.83 -41.26 7.46
N LYS A 443 -49.93 -42.19 7.15
CA LYS A 443 -48.85 -41.94 6.19
C LYS A 443 -49.40 -41.64 4.79
N ALA A 444 -48.71 -40.77 4.05
CA ALA A 444 -49.01 -40.41 2.66
C ALA A 444 -48.44 -41.43 1.65
N ASP A 445 -48.56 -42.72 1.96
CA ASP A 445 -47.97 -43.83 1.20
C ASP A 445 -48.81 -44.26 -0.01
N ASP A 446 -50.13 -44.19 0.08
CA ASP A 446 -51.08 -44.56 -0.97
C ASP A 446 -51.77 -43.33 -1.59
N LYS A 447 -51.01 -42.57 -2.39
CA LYS A 447 -51.50 -41.33 -3.04
C LYS A 447 -52.77 -41.53 -3.89
N PRO A 448 -52.91 -42.60 -4.70
CA PRO A 448 -54.13 -42.85 -5.47
C PRO A 448 -55.38 -43.01 -4.59
N LEU A 449 -55.28 -43.73 -3.46
CA LEU A 449 -56.39 -43.88 -2.52
C LEU A 449 -56.76 -42.54 -1.88
N LEU A 450 -55.77 -41.78 -1.41
CA LEU A 450 -55.98 -40.49 -0.76
C LEU A 450 -56.67 -39.49 -1.71
N ARG A 451 -56.23 -39.44 -2.97
CA ARG A 451 -56.88 -38.62 -4.01
C ARG A 451 -58.33 -39.01 -4.25
N ARG A 452 -58.65 -40.31 -4.25
CA ARG A 452 -60.04 -40.78 -4.39
C ARG A 452 -60.91 -40.40 -3.20
N LEU A 453 -60.38 -40.47 -1.97
CA LEU A 453 -61.10 -40.06 -0.76
C LEU A 453 -61.40 -38.55 -0.75
N ILE A 454 -60.42 -37.72 -1.17
CA ILE A 454 -60.61 -36.27 -1.32
C ILE A 454 -61.61 -35.95 -2.45
N ALA A 455 -61.59 -36.71 -3.54
CA ALA A 455 -62.56 -36.53 -4.62
C ALA A 455 -64.01 -36.80 -4.18
N GLY A 456 -64.23 -37.62 -3.14
CA GLY A 456 -65.56 -37.97 -2.62
C GLY A 456 -66.21 -36.92 -1.71
N ILE A 457 -65.53 -35.79 -1.43
CA ILE A 457 -66.05 -34.74 -0.54
C ILE A 457 -67.18 -33.98 -1.24
N THR A 458 -68.37 -33.99 -0.64
CA THR A 458 -69.56 -33.28 -1.13
C THR A 458 -70.01 -32.20 -0.14
N PRO A 459 -70.42 -31.01 -0.62
CA PRO A 459 -70.97 -29.97 0.23
C PRO A 459 -72.31 -30.37 0.85
N ASP A 460 -72.51 -30.07 2.14
CA ASP A 460 -73.75 -30.20 2.91
C ASP A 460 -73.66 -29.42 4.23
N GLY A 461 -74.79 -28.90 4.74
CA GLY A 461 -74.91 -28.32 6.09
C GLY A 461 -74.46 -26.85 6.28
N GLY A 462 -74.30 -26.44 7.55
CA GLY A 462 -73.83 -25.12 8.02
C GLY A 462 -72.34 -25.10 8.39
N THR A 463 -71.86 -24.17 9.24
CA THR A 463 -70.42 -23.92 9.46
C THR A 463 -70.02 -23.76 10.95
N GLN A 464 -69.32 -24.75 11.52
CA GLN A 464 -68.77 -24.73 12.89
C GLN A 464 -67.25 -24.99 12.91
N ILE A 465 -66.45 -23.91 12.97
CA ILE A 465 -64.98 -23.98 12.88
C ILE A 465 -64.34 -24.52 14.17
N ALA A 466 -64.78 -24.04 15.34
CA ALA A 466 -64.12 -24.31 16.61
C ALA A 466 -64.03 -25.82 16.97
N PRO A 467 -65.11 -26.63 16.82
CA PRO A 467 -65.04 -28.07 17.12
C PRO A 467 -64.09 -28.82 16.18
N ALA A 468 -64.09 -28.48 14.89
CA ALA A 468 -63.25 -29.08 13.87
C ALA A 468 -61.75 -28.80 14.11
N LEU A 469 -61.43 -27.55 14.46
CA LEU A 469 -60.05 -27.15 14.77
C LEU A 469 -59.55 -27.81 16.06
N ASN A 470 -60.40 -27.89 17.10
CA ASN A 470 -60.06 -28.55 18.36
C ASN A 470 -59.77 -30.05 18.17
N GLU A 471 -60.61 -30.77 17.43
CA GLU A 471 -60.35 -32.20 17.16
C GLU A 471 -59.07 -32.39 16.34
N SER A 472 -58.84 -31.56 15.32
CA SER A 472 -57.61 -31.60 14.52
C SER A 472 -56.37 -31.38 15.37
N TYR A 473 -56.40 -30.38 16.25
CA TYR A 473 -55.32 -30.11 17.20
C TYR A 473 -55.07 -31.27 18.17
N ARG A 474 -56.13 -31.81 18.79
CA ARG A 474 -56.01 -32.94 19.72
C ARG A 474 -55.39 -34.18 19.07
N ARG A 475 -55.68 -34.41 17.78
CA ARG A 475 -55.16 -35.55 17.02
C ARG A 475 -53.75 -35.33 16.49
N ILE A 476 -53.36 -34.11 16.13
CA ILE A 476 -52.04 -33.83 15.56
C ILE A 476 -50.94 -33.77 16.62
N VAL A 477 -51.22 -33.26 17.82
CA VAL A 477 -50.24 -33.11 18.92
C VAL A 477 -49.47 -34.40 19.25
N PRO A 478 -50.12 -35.58 19.42
CA PRO A 478 -49.40 -36.81 19.77
C PRO A 478 -48.64 -37.46 18.59
N VAL A 479 -48.79 -36.97 17.36
CA VAL A 479 -48.11 -37.55 16.19
C VAL A 479 -46.61 -37.30 16.29
N ASN A 480 -45.80 -38.35 16.16
CA ASN A 480 -44.35 -38.20 16.11
C ASN A 480 -43.92 -37.68 14.72
N ALA A 481 -43.93 -36.36 14.57
CA ALA A 481 -43.51 -35.65 13.37
C ALA A 481 -42.71 -34.40 13.76
N THR A 482 -41.70 -34.06 12.96
CA THR A 482 -40.82 -32.91 13.20
C THR A 482 -41.59 -31.59 13.08
N TYR A 483 -42.49 -31.52 12.10
CA TYR A 483 -43.38 -30.39 11.88
C TYR A 483 -44.83 -30.86 11.94
N ARG A 484 -45.69 -30.03 12.55
CA ARG A 484 -47.13 -30.26 12.67
C ARG A 484 -47.83 -29.02 12.16
N HIS A 485 -48.53 -29.16 11.05
CA HIS A 485 -49.17 -28.04 10.38
C HIS A 485 -50.65 -28.34 10.13
N ILE A 486 -51.50 -27.38 10.47
CA ILE A 486 -52.94 -27.43 10.19
C ILE A 486 -53.24 -26.33 9.18
N VAL A 487 -53.97 -26.66 8.11
CA VAL A 487 -54.52 -25.65 7.20
C VAL A 487 -56.03 -25.68 7.26
N LEU A 488 -56.63 -24.56 7.65
CA LEU A 488 -58.08 -24.38 7.69
C LEU A 488 -58.56 -23.66 6.42
N LEU A 489 -59.38 -24.33 5.63
CA LEU A 489 -60.02 -23.80 4.43
C LEU A 489 -61.51 -23.59 4.68
N THR A 490 -61.99 -22.35 4.56
CA THR A 490 -63.40 -21.98 4.82
C THR A 490 -63.85 -20.81 3.96
N ASP A 491 -65.14 -20.77 3.62
CA ASP A 491 -65.78 -19.64 2.93
C ASP A 491 -66.87 -18.94 3.76
N GLY A 492 -67.04 -19.34 5.02
CA GLY A 492 -68.14 -18.94 5.87
C GLY A 492 -67.76 -18.13 7.11
N ILE A 493 -68.80 -17.78 7.87
CA ILE A 493 -68.70 -17.10 9.17
C ILE A 493 -69.09 -18.12 10.25
N SER A 494 -68.27 -18.23 11.28
CA SER A 494 -68.54 -19.07 12.44
C SER A 494 -68.30 -18.28 13.73
N GLU A 495 -68.92 -18.70 14.83
CA GLU A 495 -68.66 -18.12 16.14
C GLU A 495 -67.21 -18.43 16.57
N GLU A 496 -66.57 -17.49 17.28
CA GLU A 496 -65.13 -17.62 17.61
C GLU A 496 -64.82 -18.83 18.51
N GLY A 497 -65.76 -19.18 19.42
CA GLY A 497 -65.61 -20.28 20.38
C GLY A 497 -64.27 -20.23 21.14
N ASP A 498 -63.69 -21.40 21.40
CA ASP A 498 -62.38 -21.54 22.06
C ASP A 498 -61.18 -21.51 21.09
N SER A 499 -61.40 -21.25 19.79
CA SER A 499 -60.37 -21.35 18.74
C SER A 499 -59.20 -20.39 18.94
N LEU A 500 -59.45 -19.22 19.53
CA LEU A 500 -58.41 -18.22 19.83
C LEU A 500 -57.50 -18.67 20.98
N THR A 501 -58.03 -19.37 21.97
CA THR A 501 -57.23 -19.95 23.06
C THR A 501 -56.41 -21.12 22.52
N LEU A 502 -57.03 -21.99 21.72
CA LEU A 502 -56.40 -23.13 21.07
C LEU A 502 -55.22 -22.72 20.17
N SER A 503 -55.37 -21.65 19.38
CA SER A 503 -54.29 -21.17 18.49
C SER A 503 -53.03 -20.73 19.26
N ARG A 504 -53.19 -20.17 20.47
CA ARG A 504 -52.03 -19.86 21.35
C ARG A 504 -51.40 -21.11 21.93
N GLU A 505 -52.22 -22.08 22.35
CA GLU A 505 -51.72 -23.38 22.83
C GLU A 505 -51.00 -24.16 21.73
N ALA A 506 -51.50 -24.07 20.49
CA ALA A 506 -50.90 -24.69 19.32
C ALA A 506 -49.47 -24.18 19.09
N ALA A 507 -49.25 -22.86 19.16
CA ALA A 507 -47.91 -22.29 19.05
C ALA A 507 -46.95 -22.80 20.15
N ASN A 508 -47.45 -22.97 21.39
CA ASN A 508 -46.64 -23.49 22.50
C ASN A 508 -46.25 -24.96 22.30
N ASN A 509 -47.12 -25.75 21.65
CA ASN A 509 -46.88 -27.15 21.33
C ASN A 509 -46.26 -27.38 19.93
N ARG A 510 -45.71 -26.31 19.32
CA ARG A 510 -45.08 -26.34 17.99
C ARG A 510 -46.00 -26.89 16.88
N VAL A 511 -47.29 -26.54 16.96
CA VAL A 511 -48.28 -26.78 15.91
C VAL A 511 -48.62 -25.44 15.27
N THR A 512 -48.38 -25.31 13.97
CA THR A 512 -48.76 -24.10 13.22
C THR A 512 -50.14 -24.25 12.60
N ILE A 513 -50.89 -23.16 12.52
CA ILE A 513 -52.23 -23.13 11.91
C ILE A 513 -52.26 -22.01 10.89
N SER A 514 -52.44 -22.35 9.62
CA SER A 514 -52.72 -21.39 8.55
C SER A 514 -54.21 -21.40 8.21
N THR A 515 -54.73 -20.26 7.79
CA THR A 515 -56.14 -20.08 7.42
C THR A 515 -56.27 -19.60 5.99
N VAL A 516 -57.24 -20.13 5.26
CA VAL A 516 -57.53 -19.77 3.88
C VAL A 516 -59.02 -19.45 3.77
N GLY A 517 -59.33 -18.17 3.61
CA GLY A 517 -60.67 -17.64 3.40
C GLY A 517 -60.99 -17.53 1.91
N LEU A 518 -62.06 -18.19 1.47
CA LEU A 518 -62.56 -18.15 0.09
C LEU A 518 -63.78 -17.22 -0.03
N GLY A 519 -63.73 -16.24 -0.94
CA GLY A 519 -64.83 -15.31 -1.18
C GLY A 519 -64.80 -14.05 -0.32
N GLN A 520 -65.88 -13.27 -0.38
CA GLN A 520 -65.97 -11.97 0.29
C GLN A 520 -66.63 -12.04 1.67
N ASP A 521 -67.40 -13.09 1.95
CA ASP A 521 -68.25 -13.21 3.13
C ASP A 521 -67.58 -13.92 4.32
N VAL A 522 -66.23 -13.94 4.36
CA VAL A 522 -65.45 -14.57 5.45
C VAL A 522 -65.13 -13.58 6.57
N ASN A 523 -65.10 -14.07 7.81
CA ASN A 523 -64.63 -13.27 8.94
C ASN A 523 -63.10 -13.15 8.95
N ARG A 524 -62.57 -12.19 8.19
CA ARG A 524 -61.12 -12.00 7.99
C ARG A 524 -60.36 -11.78 9.29
N ALA A 525 -60.86 -10.88 10.14
CA ALA A 525 -60.22 -10.54 11.40
C ALA A 525 -60.10 -11.75 12.34
N TYR A 526 -61.09 -12.64 12.34
CA TYR A 526 -61.06 -13.87 13.13
C TYR A 526 -60.02 -14.87 12.59
N LEU A 527 -60.01 -15.12 11.27
CA LEU A 527 -59.08 -16.04 10.62
C LEU A 527 -57.61 -15.56 10.70
N GLU A 528 -57.38 -14.25 10.60
CA GLU A 528 -56.07 -13.62 10.81
C GLU A 528 -55.57 -13.82 12.25
N LYS A 529 -56.44 -13.65 13.25
CA LYS A 529 -56.09 -13.87 14.66
C LYS A 529 -55.71 -15.32 14.94
N ILE A 530 -56.45 -16.29 14.40
CA ILE A 530 -56.11 -17.72 14.55
C ILE A 530 -54.73 -17.99 13.97
N ALA A 531 -54.49 -17.58 12.72
CA ALA A 531 -53.24 -17.83 12.04
C ALA A 531 -52.06 -17.18 12.76
N THR A 532 -52.20 -15.90 13.13
CA THR A 532 -51.15 -15.13 13.81
C THR A 532 -50.81 -15.73 15.17
N ASN A 533 -51.82 -16.09 15.98
CA ASN A 533 -51.59 -16.69 17.30
C ASN A 533 -50.87 -18.04 17.22
N ALA A 534 -51.15 -18.82 16.17
CA ALA A 534 -50.52 -20.12 15.92
C ALA A 534 -49.24 -20.05 15.08
N LYS A 535 -48.71 -18.85 14.79
CA LYS A 535 -47.54 -18.64 13.92
C LYS A 535 -47.69 -19.18 12.49
N GLY A 536 -48.91 -19.27 11.97
CA GLY A 536 -49.18 -19.55 10.55
C GLY A 536 -49.57 -18.29 9.77
N LYS A 537 -50.08 -18.46 8.56
CA LYS A 537 -50.46 -17.37 7.65
C LYS A 537 -51.95 -17.40 7.32
N SER A 538 -52.51 -16.23 7.09
CA SER A 538 -53.89 -16.07 6.63
C SER A 538 -53.90 -15.63 5.17
N TYR A 539 -54.66 -16.33 4.34
CA TYR A 539 -54.80 -16.06 2.92
C TYR A 539 -56.26 -15.76 2.59
N PHE A 540 -56.52 -14.69 1.84
CA PHE A 540 -57.86 -14.31 1.42
C PHE A 540 -57.93 -14.24 -0.09
N LEU A 541 -58.81 -15.06 -0.69
CA LEU A 541 -58.94 -15.22 -2.12
C LEU A 541 -60.31 -14.74 -2.58
N ASN A 542 -60.34 -13.71 -3.41
CA ASN A 542 -61.57 -13.27 -4.08
C ASN A 542 -61.94 -14.20 -5.25
N ASP A 543 -60.94 -14.74 -5.96
CA ASP A 543 -61.11 -15.76 -6.99
C ASP A 543 -60.43 -17.07 -6.52
N PRO A 544 -61.16 -18.19 -6.44
CA PRO A 544 -60.60 -19.45 -5.96
C PRO A 544 -59.55 -20.08 -6.89
N SER A 545 -59.33 -19.55 -8.11
CA SER A 545 -58.33 -20.06 -9.07
C SER A 545 -56.88 -20.09 -8.55
N GLY A 546 -56.53 -19.27 -7.55
CA GLY A 546 -55.20 -19.23 -6.92
C GLY A 546 -55.03 -20.15 -5.69
N LEU A 547 -56.08 -20.87 -5.28
CA LEU A 547 -56.11 -21.65 -4.05
C LEU A 547 -55.07 -22.75 -4.01
N GLU A 548 -54.92 -23.49 -5.11
CA GLU A 548 -53.97 -24.60 -5.21
C GLU A 548 -52.52 -24.13 -4.96
N GLN A 549 -52.10 -23.04 -5.61
CA GLN A 549 -50.74 -22.51 -5.46
C GLN A 549 -50.46 -22.01 -4.04
N ILE A 550 -51.45 -21.38 -3.40
CA ILE A 550 -51.31 -20.88 -2.03
C ILE A 550 -51.21 -22.04 -1.04
N LEU A 551 -52.09 -23.03 -1.15
CA LEU A 551 -52.08 -24.18 -0.25
C LEU A 551 -50.79 -24.99 -0.41
N LEU A 552 -50.35 -25.20 -1.66
CA LEU A 552 -49.06 -25.83 -1.96
C LEU A 552 -47.89 -25.07 -1.36
N LYS A 553 -47.89 -23.74 -1.49
CA LYS A 553 -46.83 -22.88 -0.96
C LYS A 553 -46.78 -22.92 0.56
N ASP A 554 -47.94 -22.77 1.22
CA ASP A 554 -48.06 -22.77 2.68
C ASP A 554 -47.63 -24.11 3.28
N VAL A 555 -48.09 -25.23 2.70
CA VAL A 555 -47.66 -26.56 3.10
C VAL A 555 -46.15 -26.72 2.90
N LYS A 556 -45.59 -26.34 1.74
CA LYS A 556 -44.14 -26.43 1.48
C LYS A 556 -43.29 -25.60 2.44
N GLU A 557 -43.72 -24.38 2.75
CA GLU A 557 -43.02 -23.49 3.69
C GLU A 557 -42.97 -24.10 5.11
N HIS A 558 -43.95 -24.93 5.48
CA HIS A 558 -44.04 -25.55 6.81
C HIS A 558 -43.63 -27.04 6.85
N THR A 559 -43.45 -27.70 5.70
CA THR A 559 -42.97 -29.10 5.59
C THR A 559 -41.52 -29.23 5.15
N GLY A 560 -40.91 -28.15 4.64
CA GLY A 560 -39.71 -28.18 3.81
C GLY A 560 -38.41 -27.66 4.45
N THR A 561 -38.25 -27.66 5.76
CA THR A 561 -36.99 -27.16 6.34
C THR A 561 -35.85 -28.17 6.11
N THR A 562 -34.96 -27.85 5.19
CA THR A 562 -33.66 -28.53 5.00
C THR A 562 -32.70 -28.31 6.19
N ALA A 563 -33.07 -27.40 7.10
CA ALA A 563 -32.35 -27.15 8.35
C ALA A 563 -32.48 -28.32 9.34
N VAL A 564 -31.35 -28.75 9.87
CA VAL A 564 -31.22 -29.73 10.95
C VAL A 564 -30.74 -28.99 12.19
N GLU A 565 -31.60 -28.84 13.20
CA GLU A 565 -31.28 -28.18 14.47
C GLU A 565 -30.83 -29.21 15.52
N LYS A 566 -29.57 -29.63 15.43
CA LYS A 566 -28.93 -30.56 16.34
C LYS A 566 -27.51 -30.09 16.62
N SER A 567 -27.01 -30.38 17.83
CA SER A 567 -25.60 -30.16 18.15
C SER A 567 -24.72 -31.06 17.28
N ILE A 568 -23.88 -30.44 16.45
CA ILE A 568 -23.01 -31.10 15.46
C ILE A 568 -21.56 -30.61 15.62
N LYS A 569 -20.59 -31.50 15.39
CA LYS A 569 -19.17 -31.13 15.35
C LYS A 569 -18.67 -31.07 13.91
N ALA A 570 -17.79 -30.11 13.65
CA ALA A 570 -17.08 -30.02 12.38
C ALA A 570 -15.88 -30.97 12.37
N VAL A 571 -15.74 -31.74 11.31
CA VAL A 571 -14.60 -32.65 11.08
C VAL A 571 -13.86 -32.22 9.83
N VAL A 572 -12.53 -32.20 9.90
CA VAL A 572 -11.66 -31.88 8.75
C VAL A 572 -11.52 -33.11 7.87
N LEU A 573 -11.91 -32.99 6.60
CA LEU A 573 -11.75 -34.06 5.61
C LEU A 573 -10.47 -33.89 4.78
N HIS A 574 -10.21 -32.66 4.32
CA HIS A 574 -9.01 -32.30 3.55
C HIS A 574 -8.25 -31.17 4.22
N ALA A 575 -6.95 -31.39 4.43
CA ALA A 575 -6.04 -30.35 4.90
C ALA A 575 -5.80 -29.34 3.77
N SER A 576 -6.37 -28.15 3.92
CA SER A 576 -6.31 -27.06 2.93
C SER A 576 -5.67 -25.81 3.55
N ASP A 577 -5.08 -24.96 2.71
CA ASP A 577 -4.56 -23.64 3.11
C ASP A 577 -5.65 -22.78 3.80
N LEU A 578 -6.93 -23.07 3.54
CA LEU A 578 -8.08 -22.50 4.24
C LEU A 578 -8.05 -22.69 5.76
N LEU A 579 -7.39 -23.75 6.24
CA LEU A 579 -7.26 -24.07 7.65
C LEU A 579 -5.90 -23.65 8.23
N ASP A 580 -5.09 -22.83 7.54
CA ASP A 580 -3.78 -22.37 8.04
C ASP A 580 -3.91 -21.68 9.41
N LYS A 581 -3.36 -22.34 10.43
CA LYS A 581 -3.44 -22.01 11.87
C LYS A 581 -4.86 -21.83 12.40
N VAL A 582 -5.81 -22.58 11.85
CA VAL A 582 -7.18 -22.73 12.37
C VAL A 582 -7.33 -24.15 12.90
N ASP A 583 -7.45 -24.29 14.22
CA ASP A 583 -7.59 -25.61 14.86
C ASP A 583 -9.06 -26.01 15.01
N ILE A 584 -9.63 -26.58 13.94
CA ILE A 584 -11.03 -27.04 13.90
C ILE A 584 -11.33 -28.07 14.99
N ALA A 585 -10.35 -28.83 15.48
CA ALA A 585 -10.58 -29.80 16.56
C ALA A 585 -10.96 -29.13 17.89
N THR A 586 -10.61 -27.85 18.06
CA THR A 586 -11.01 -27.02 19.21
C THR A 586 -12.31 -26.26 19.01
N ALA A 587 -12.89 -26.31 17.80
CA ALA A 587 -14.12 -25.60 17.52
C ALA A 587 -15.28 -26.19 18.35
N PRO A 588 -16.12 -25.36 18.97
CA PRO A 588 -17.29 -25.84 19.69
C PRO A 588 -18.31 -26.47 18.73
N ALA A 589 -19.34 -27.13 19.26
CA ALA A 589 -20.40 -27.65 18.42
C ALA A 589 -21.25 -26.52 17.84
N LEU A 590 -21.68 -26.67 16.58
CA LEU A 590 -22.73 -25.83 15.97
C LEU A 590 -24.10 -26.36 16.42
N ALA A 591 -25.09 -25.47 16.53
CA ALA A 591 -26.45 -25.85 16.94
C ALA A 591 -27.37 -26.22 15.77
N GLY A 592 -26.91 -26.08 14.53
CA GLY A 592 -27.63 -26.52 13.34
C GLY A 592 -26.90 -26.24 12.04
N TYR A 593 -27.42 -26.80 10.95
CA TYR A 593 -26.92 -26.60 9.59
C TYR A 593 -28.05 -26.91 8.58
N VAL A 594 -27.85 -26.48 7.33
CA VAL A 594 -28.70 -26.79 6.18
C VAL A 594 -28.05 -27.93 5.41
N ARG A 595 -28.81 -28.97 5.07
CA ARG A 595 -28.27 -30.09 4.28
C ARG A 595 -28.01 -29.68 2.83
N PHE A 596 -26.86 -30.07 2.31
CA PHE A 596 -26.52 -29.94 0.90
C PHE A 596 -26.03 -31.29 0.34
N ASP A 597 -26.36 -31.57 -0.92
CA ASP A 597 -25.81 -32.67 -1.70
C ASP A 597 -24.56 -32.17 -2.44
N LEU A 598 -23.43 -32.81 -2.15
CA LEU A 598 -22.12 -32.48 -2.72
C LEU A 598 -22.06 -32.84 -4.21
N LYS A 599 -21.51 -31.96 -5.04
CA LYS A 599 -21.21 -32.31 -6.44
C LYS A 599 -19.96 -33.19 -6.56
N PRO A 600 -19.90 -34.10 -7.56
CA PRO A 600 -18.79 -35.04 -7.68
C PRO A 600 -17.38 -34.43 -7.80
N THR A 601 -17.25 -33.23 -8.38
CA THR A 601 -15.96 -32.54 -8.58
C THR A 601 -15.65 -31.50 -7.52
N ALA A 602 -16.52 -31.34 -6.51
CA ALA A 602 -16.34 -30.36 -5.46
C ALA A 602 -15.46 -30.90 -4.32
N GLU A 603 -14.66 -30.02 -3.74
CA GLU A 603 -13.78 -30.32 -2.62
C GLU A 603 -14.51 -30.06 -1.30
N SER A 604 -14.83 -31.13 -0.56
CA SER A 604 -15.36 -31.05 0.81
C SER A 604 -14.21 -30.87 1.79
N ILE A 605 -14.20 -29.73 2.49
CA ILE A 605 -13.15 -29.34 3.44
C ILE A 605 -13.57 -29.72 4.86
N LEU A 606 -14.80 -29.36 5.23
CA LEU A 606 -15.41 -29.70 6.51
C LEU A 606 -16.69 -30.51 6.29
N GLU A 607 -16.91 -31.51 7.12
CA GLU A 607 -18.14 -32.30 7.20
C GLU A 607 -18.71 -32.29 8.62
N VAL A 608 -19.98 -32.67 8.75
CA VAL A 608 -20.66 -32.93 10.02
C VAL A 608 -20.92 -34.42 10.19
N ASP A 609 -21.11 -34.85 11.45
CA ASP A 609 -21.18 -36.23 12.01
C ASP A 609 -21.94 -37.34 11.22
N GLU A 610 -22.58 -37.04 10.07
CA GLU A 610 -23.33 -37.96 9.21
C GLU A 610 -22.90 -37.91 7.72
N LYS A 611 -21.69 -37.40 7.42
CA LYS A 611 -21.10 -37.19 6.08
C LYS A 611 -21.78 -36.11 5.23
N ASP A 612 -22.61 -35.27 5.85
CA ASP A 612 -23.16 -34.11 5.15
C ASP A 612 -22.08 -33.00 5.08
N PRO A 613 -21.94 -32.30 3.94
CA PRO A 613 -20.94 -31.26 3.76
C PRO A 613 -21.23 -30.02 4.61
N LEU A 614 -20.20 -29.47 5.27
CA LEU A 614 -20.29 -28.23 6.04
C LEU A 614 -19.60 -27.06 5.35
N LEU A 615 -18.39 -27.26 4.83
CA LEU A 615 -17.67 -26.26 4.04
C LEU A 615 -17.14 -26.92 2.79
N VAL A 616 -17.64 -26.48 1.64
CA VAL A 616 -17.30 -27.03 0.34
C VAL A 616 -16.85 -25.91 -0.58
N ARG A 617 -15.83 -26.16 -1.39
CA ARG A 617 -15.42 -25.25 -2.46
C ARG A 617 -15.21 -26.00 -3.77
N TRP A 618 -15.22 -25.26 -4.86
CA TRP A 618 -14.67 -25.74 -6.13
C TRP A 618 -14.26 -24.57 -7.03
N GLN A 619 -13.52 -24.89 -8.09
CA GLN A 619 -13.23 -23.95 -9.16
C GLN A 619 -14.32 -24.04 -10.23
N TYR A 620 -14.86 -22.89 -10.62
CA TYR A 620 -15.87 -22.79 -11.68
C TYR A 620 -15.47 -21.70 -12.67
N GLY A 621 -15.04 -22.10 -13.87
CA GLY A 621 -14.37 -21.20 -14.80
C GLY A 621 -13.03 -20.71 -14.25
N LEU A 622 -12.81 -19.39 -14.28
CA LEU A 622 -11.61 -18.74 -13.72
C LEU A 622 -11.75 -18.42 -12.22
N GLY A 623 -12.99 -18.39 -11.70
CA GLY A 623 -13.29 -18.04 -10.32
C GLY A 623 -13.50 -19.24 -9.42
N ARG A 624 -13.92 -18.95 -8.18
CA ARG A 624 -14.18 -19.97 -7.16
C ARG A 624 -15.51 -19.74 -6.47
N ALA A 625 -16.20 -20.84 -6.17
CA ALA A 625 -17.44 -20.80 -5.43
C ALA A 625 -17.37 -21.73 -4.22
N ALA A 626 -17.98 -21.30 -3.11
CA ALA A 626 -18.07 -22.08 -1.89
C ALA A 626 -19.46 -22.03 -1.24
N VAL A 627 -19.76 -23.05 -0.46
CA VAL A 627 -20.95 -23.14 0.40
C VAL A 627 -20.47 -23.45 1.81
N PHE A 628 -20.85 -22.60 2.76
CA PHE A 628 -20.82 -22.91 4.19
C PHE A 628 -22.24 -23.22 4.64
N ALA A 629 -22.48 -24.47 5.06
CA ALA A 629 -23.81 -25.03 5.25
C ALA A 629 -24.46 -24.63 6.58
N SER A 630 -23.77 -23.91 7.46
CA SER A 630 -24.32 -23.36 8.70
C SER A 630 -24.35 -21.83 8.64
N ASP A 631 -24.89 -21.20 9.68
CA ASP A 631 -24.91 -19.75 9.77
C ASP A 631 -23.60 -19.19 10.34
N ALA A 632 -23.42 -17.87 10.24
CA ALA A 632 -22.26 -17.16 10.79
C ALA A 632 -22.68 -16.15 11.88
N LYS A 633 -23.81 -16.41 12.55
CA LYS A 633 -24.46 -15.47 13.49
C LYS A 633 -24.71 -16.12 14.84
N SER A 634 -25.24 -15.34 15.78
CA SER A 634 -25.58 -15.78 17.14
C SER A 634 -26.84 -16.67 17.21
N ARG A 635 -26.98 -17.64 16.30
CA ARG A 635 -28.04 -18.67 16.29
C ARG A 635 -27.42 -20.06 16.25
N TRP A 636 -27.06 -20.59 15.08
CA TRP A 636 -26.43 -21.91 14.98
C TRP A 636 -24.93 -21.84 15.29
N ALA A 637 -24.26 -20.76 14.91
CA ALA A 637 -22.86 -20.49 15.18
C ALA A 637 -22.61 -19.65 16.45
N ALA A 638 -23.57 -19.54 17.37
CA ALA A 638 -23.43 -18.73 18.58
C ALA A 638 -22.14 -19.04 19.39
N SER A 639 -21.79 -20.32 19.54
CA SER A 639 -20.54 -20.72 20.20
C SER A 639 -19.31 -20.46 19.34
N TRP A 640 -19.43 -20.53 18.01
CA TRP A 640 -18.34 -20.27 17.07
C TRP A 640 -17.97 -18.80 17.04
N VAL A 641 -18.92 -17.88 17.13
CA VAL A 641 -18.66 -16.42 17.17
C VAL A 641 -17.68 -16.04 18.30
N SER A 642 -17.71 -16.77 19.41
CA SER A 642 -16.80 -16.56 20.55
C SER A 642 -15.52 -17.42 20.52
N TRP A 643 -15.37 -18.28 19.52
CA TRP A 643 -14.22 -19.17 19.38
C TRP A 643 -13.04 -18.44 18.72
N ASN A 644 -11.85 -18.57 19.31
CA ASN A 644 -10.62 -17.89 18.85
C ASN A 644 -10.25 -18.13 17.38
N GLY A 645 -10.71 -19.23 16.77
CA GLY A 645 -10.45 -19.54 15.37
C GLY A 645 -11.42 -18.89 14.37
N PHE A 646 -12.51 -18.27 14.82
CA PHE A 646 -13.59 -17.74 13.97
C PHE A 646 -13.09 -16.69 12.98
N ASP A 647 -12.48 -15.61 13.48
CA ASP A 647 -11.99 -14.51 12.66
C ASP A 647 -11.02 -15.00 11.58
N ARG A 648 -10.15 -15.93 11.96
CA ARG A 648 -9.13 -16.48 11.08
C ARG A 648 -9.71 -17.41 10.02
N LEU A 649 -10.67 -18.26 10.40
CA LEU A 649 -11.40 -19.13 9.46
C LEU A 649 -12.07 -18.28 8.38
N TRP A 650 -12.86 -17.27 8.77
CA TRP A 650 -13.55 -16.41 7.82
C TRP A 650 -12.59 -15.57 6.98
N THR A 651 -11.52 -15.04 7.58
CA THR A 651 -10.45 -14.35 6.82
C THR A 651 -9.87 -15.24 5.72
N ASN A 652 -9.56 -16.50 6.06
CA ASN A 652 -9.01 -17.45 5.11
C ASN A 652 -10.04 -17.78 4.00
N ILE A 653 -11.31 -18.02 4.35
CA ILE A 653 -12.40 -18.28 3.40
C ILE A 653 -12.54 -17.11 2.40
N PHE A 654 -12.66 -15.88 2.89
CA PHE A 654 -12.82 -14.72 2.02
C PHE A 654 -11.62 -14.53 1.08
N ARG A 655 -10.40 -14.74 1.57
CA ARG A 655 -9.18 -14.61 0.74
C ARG A 655 -9.04 -15.70 -0.30
N ASP A 656 -9.39 -16.95 0.06
CA ASP A 656 -9.33 -18.07 -0.88
C ASP A 656 -10.28 -17.89 -2.06
N LEU A 657 -11.40 -17.22 -1.84
CA LEU A 657 -12.39 -16.93 -2.89
C LEU A 657 -12.07 -15.70 -3.74
N LEU A 658 -11.04 -14.92 -3.41
CA LEU A 658 -10.65 -13.78 -4.24
C LEU A 658 -10.17 -14.23 -5.62
N PRO A 659 -10.31 -13.39 -6.67
CA PRO A 659 -9.79 -13.69 -7.99
C PRO A 659 -8.27 -13.95 -7.96
N HIS A 660 -7.83 -15.02 -8.61
CA HIS A 660 -6.42 -15.36 -8.76
C HIS A 660 -5.84 -14.89 -10.12
N SER A 661 -6.71 -14.45 -11.02
CA SER A 661 -6.37 -13.83 -12.30
C SER A 661 -7.02 -12.45 -12.37
N ASN A 662 -6.26 -11.43 -12.77
CA ASN A 662 -6.77 -10.06 -12.89
C ASN A 662 -7.54 -9.85 -14.20
N ASP A 663 -8.58 -9.01 -14.17
CA ASP A 663 -9.34 -8.58 -15.36
C ASP A 663 -8.48 -7.78 -16.35
N SER A 664 -7.41 -7.14 -15.85
CA SER A 664 -6.38 -6.49 -16.64
C SER A 664 -5.00 -6.59 -15.98
N GLU A 665 -3.96 -6.74 -16.81
CA GLU A 665 -2.57 -6.63 -16.39
C GLU A 665 -2.04 -5.24 -16.74
N ALA A 666 -1.38 -4.59 -15.78
CA ALA A 666 -0.69 -3.33 -15.99
C ALA A 666 0.81 -3.53 -15.78
N ILE A 667 1.60 -3.18 -16.77
CA ILE A 667 3.06 -3.28 -16.73
C ILE A 667 3.64 -1.90 -16.96
N ALA A 668 4.36 -1.38 -15.96
CA ALA A 668 5.09 -0.13 -16.07
C ALA A 668 6.57 -0.40 -16.39
N ARG A 669 7.13 0.37 -17.33
CA ARG A 669 8.54 0.26 -17.74
C ARG A 669 9.11 1.64 -18.09
N TYR A 670 10.43 1.77 -17.94
CA TYR A 670 11.16 2.96 -18.38
C TYR A 670 11.68 2.74 -19.81
N ASP A 671 11.31 3.63 -20.72
CA ASP A 671 11.93 3.73 -22.03
C ASP A 671 13.12 4.70 -21.94
N ALA A 672 14.32 4.13 -21.89
CA ALA A 672 15.55 4.90 -21.77
C ALA A 672 15.88 5.74 -23.01
N ALA A 673 15.37 5.39 -24.20
CA ALA A 673 15.65 6.14 -25.42
C ALA A 673 14.88 7.46 -25.48
N ASN A 674 13.65 7.47 -24.95
CA ASN A 674 12.77 8.64 -24.95
C ASN A 674 12.67 9.32 -23.57
N GLU A 675 13.26 8.73 -22.53
CA GLU A 675 13.16 9.15 -21.13
C GLU A 675 11.71 9.19 -20.62
N GLU A 676 10.92 8.21 -21.06
CA GLU A 676 9.49 8.10 -20.77
C GLU A 676 9.18 6.93 -19.84
N LEU A 677 8.23 7.16 -18.93
CA LEU A 677 7.49 6.11 -18.26
C LEU A 677 6.40 5.63 -19.22
N VAL A 678 6.45 4.36 -19.60
CA VAL A 678 5.45 3.70 -20.44
C VAL A 678 4.71 2.68 -19.58
N VAL A 679 3.39 2.78 -19.57
CA VAL A 679 2.52 1.80 -18.93
C VAL A 679 1.67 1.12 -19.99
N ASP A 680 1.81 -0.19 -20.10
CA ASP A 680 1.02 -1.04 -20.97
C ASP A 680 -0.09 -1.70 -20.13
N TYR A 681 -1.35 -1.43 -20.46
CA TYR A 681 -2.54 -2.06 -19.88
C TYR A 681 -3.11 -3.07 -20.87
N GLN A 682 -3.17 -4.33 -20.47
CA GLN A 682 -3.77 -5.41 -21.25
C GLN A 682 -5.03 -5.91 -20.53
N LEU A 683 -6.19 -5.62 -21.09
CA LEU A 683 -7.45 -6.18 -20.64
C LEU A 683 -7.52 -7.65 -21.07
N SER A 684 -8.13 -8.46 -20.23
CA SER A 684 -8.52 -9.81 -20.60
C SER A 684 -9.49 -9.78 -21.78
N ASN A 685 -9.49 -10.81 -22.62
CA ASN A 685 -10.35 -10.93 -23.82
C ASN A 685 -11.86 -10.84 -23.54
N ARG A 686 -12.27 -10.79 -22.26
CA ARG A 686 -13.67 -10.79 -21.82
C ARG A 686 -14.05 -9.57 -20.96
N ALA A 687 -13.11 -8.66 -20.67
CA ALA A 687 -13.41 -7.41 -19.97
C ALA A 687 -14.07 -6.40 -20.92
N ALA A 688 -15.13 -5.72 -20.46
CA ALA A 688 -15.80 -4.70 -21.24
C ALA A 688 -14.85 -3.50 -21.49
N GLU A 689 -14.76 -3.05 -22.74
CA GLU A 689 -13.97 -1.87 -23.04
C GLU A 689 -14.64 -0.61 -22.46
N PRO A 690 -13.88 0.25 -21.75
CA PRO A 690 -14.42 1.47 -21.20
C PRO A 690 -14.85 2.42 -22.33
N THR A 691 -16.09 2.92 -22.26
CA THR A 691 -16.61 3.90 -23.22
C THR A 691 -15.87 5.25 -23.14
N VAL A 692 -15.36 5.59 -21.96
CA VAL A 692 -14.57 6.81 -21.69
C VAL A 692 -13.29 6.40 -20.99
N LEU A 693 -12.15 6.84 -21.52
CA LEU A 693 -10.85 6.61 -20.89
C LEU A 693 -10.68 7.49 -19.65
N PRO A 694 -10.27 6.93 -18.49
CA PRO A 694 -10.02 7.73 -17.31
C PRO A 694 -8.73 8.54 -17.44
N GLU A 695 -8.67 9.67 -16.74
CA GLU A 695 -7.44 10.44 -16.59
C GLU A 695 -6.46 9.70 -15.66
N LEU A 696 -5.29 9.37 -16.20
CA LEU A 696 -4.18 8.72 -15.49
C LEU A 696 -3.13 9.76 -15.09
N TYR A 697 -2.61 9.65 -13.86
CA TYR A 697 -1.53 10.51 -13.36
C TYR A 697 -0.34 9.68 -12.88
N ALA A 698 0.87 10.13 -13.23
CA ALA A 698 2.13 9.64 -12.70
C ALA A 698 2.55 10.55 -11.55
N ILE A 699 2.77 9.95 -10.39
CA ILE A 699 3.22 10.58 -9.16
C ILE A 699 4.59 10.00 -8.86
N GLY A 700 5.62 10.84 -8.76
CA GLY A 700 7.00 10.40 -8.56
C GLY A 700 7.67 11.10 -7.39
N PRO A 701 8.99 10.91 -7.23
CA PRO A 701 9.76 11.54 -6.16
C PRO A 701 9.74 13.07 -6.24
N GLY A 702 9.73 13.73 -5.07
CA GLY A 702 9.50 15.17 -4.96
C GLY A 702 8.05 15.55 -5.22
N ASP A 703 7.81 16.71 -5.83
CA ASP A 703 6.47 17.16 -6.24
C ASP A 703 6.13 16.73 -7.68
N PHE A 704 6.73 15.64 -8.17
CA PHE A 704 6.48 15.17 -9.52
C PHE A 704 5.05 14.62 -9.64
N LYS A 705 4.19 15.36 -10.33
CA LYS A 705 2.84 14.92 -10.70
C LYS A 705 2.52 15.38 -12.11
N LYS A 706 2.31 14.43 -13.04
CA LYS A 706 1.95 14.73 -14.43
C LYS A 706 0.87 13.78 -14.96
N PRO A 707 -0.09 14.25 -15.77
CA PRO A 707 -1.02 13.36 -16.48
C PRO A 707 -0.26 12.53 -17.52
N LEU A 708 -0.74 11.32 -17.78
CA LEU A 708 -0.24 10.45 -18.86
C LEU A 708 -1.11 10.63 -20.12
N ASP A 709 -0.47 10.56 -21.29
CA ASP A 709 -1.19 10.44 -22.56
C ASP A 709 -1.56 8.97 -22.80
N VAL A 710 -2.86 8.66 -22.83
CA VAL A 710 -3.41 7.30 -22.89
C VAL A 710 -3.97 7.05 -24.28
N GLN A 711 -3.42 6.05 -24.97
CA GLN A 711 -3.81 5.69 -26.33
C GLN A 711 -4.22 4.22 -26.41
N ARG A 712 -5.30 3.93 -27.13
CA ARG A 712 -5.68 2.56 -27.47
C ARG A 712 -4.77 2.05 -28.58
N VAL A 713 -3.98 1.01 -28.30
CA VAL A 713 -3.08 0.38 -29.27
C VAL A 713 -3.82 -0.65 -30.11
N SER A 714 -4.67 -1.44 -29.47
CA SER A 714 -5.54 -2.44 -30.11
C SER A 714 -6.76 -2.72 -29.21
N PRO A 715 -7.77 -3.49 -29.66
CA PRO A 715 -8.87 -3.89 -28.78
C PRO A 715 -8.37 -4.55 -27.50
N GLY A 716 -8.84 -4.07 -26.34
CA GLY A 716 -8.38 -4.51 -25.02
C GLY A 716 -6.92 -4.16 -24.67
N SER A 717 -6.23 -3.31 -25.44
CA SER A 717 -4.82 -2.95 -25.16
C SER A 717 -4.62 -1.43 -25.20
N TYR A 718 -4.17 -0.86 -24.10
CA TYR A 718 -3.96 0.58 -23.93
C TYR A 718 -2.52 0.84 -23.50
N ARG A 719 -1.95 1.94 -24.00
CA ARG A 719 -0.62 2.41 -23.64
C ARG A 719 -0.69 3.83 -23.14
N ALA A 720 -0.18 4.06 -21.94
CA ALA A 720 -0.05 5.38 -21.34
C ALA A 720 1.43 5.80 -21.31
N ARG A 721 1.74 7.06 -21.64
CA ARG A 721 3.12 7.58 -21.63
C ARG A 721 3.24 8.93 -20.94
N VAL A 722 4.38 9.14 -20.28
CA VAL A 722 4.74 10.46 -19.74
C VAL A 722 6.26 10.60 -19.64
N ARG A 723 6.80 11.77 -20.00
CA ARG A 723 8.23 12.03 -19.87
C ARG A 723 8.61 12.27 -18.41
N ILE A 724 9.47 11.38 -17.88
CA ILE A 724 10.00 11.45 -16.51
C ILE A 724 11.47 11.88 -16.48
N GLY A 725 12.14 11.97 -17.63
CA GLY A 725 13.54 12.40 -17.71
C GLY A 725 14.46 11.40 -17.00
N THR A 726 15.57 11.92 -16.47
CA THR A 726 16.53 11.14 -15.65
C THR A 726 16.19 11.14 -14.16
N THR A 727 14.95 11.42 -13.76
CA THR A 727 14.51 11.31 -12.36
C THR A 727 14.41 9.85 -11.91
N GLU A 728 15.08 9.52 -10.80
CA GLU A 728 15.16 8.17 -10.21
C GLU A 728 14.25 8.06 -8.98
N GLY A 729 13.84 6.85 -8.62
CA GLY A 729 12.95 6.52 -7.50
C GLY A 729 11.60 5.92 -7.91
N LEU A 730 10.66 5.83 -6.97
CA LEU A 730 9.35 5.22 -7.17
C LEU A 730 8.38 6.16 -7.90
N PHE A 731 7.90 5.74 -9.06
CA PHE A 731 6.78 6.33 -9.76
C PHE A 731 5.53 5.47 -9.57
N ARG A 732 4.41 6.10 -9.20
CA ARG A 732 3.09 5.48 -9.05
C ARG A 732 2.17 6.04 -10.12
N VAL A 733 1.54 5.18 -10.90
CA VAL A 733 0.56 5.55 -11.91
C VAL A 733 -0.81 5.13 -11.43
N ARG A 734 -1.73 6.08 -11.27
CA ARG A 734 -3.09 5.82 -10.81
C ARG A 734 -4.12 6.72 -11.48
N THR A 735 -5.36 6.27 -11.50
CA THR A 735 -6.54 7.05 -11.86
C THR A 735 -6.99 7.92 -10.68
N LEU A 736 -7.83 8.94 -10.93
CA LEU A 736 -8.45 9.75 -9.86
C LEU A 736 -9.47 8.97 -9.03
N ALA A 737 -10.18 8.01 -9.66
CA ALA A 737 -11.09 7.07 -9.02
C ALA A 737 -10.62 5.65 -9.30
N GLU A 738 -10.67 4.75 -8.31
CA GLU A 738 -10.20 3.37 -8.48
C GLU A 738 -10.88 2.68 -9.66
N SER A 739 -10.09 2.01 -10.50
CA SER A 739 -10.56 1.30 -11.68
C SER A 739 -10.01 -0.13 -11.67
N ARG A 740 -10.88 -1.09 -11.99
CA ARG A 740 -10.47 -2.47 -12.28
C ARG A 740 -9.68 -2.60 -13.56
N THR A 741 -10.07 -1.82 -14.56
CA THR A 741 -9.52 -1.85 -15.91
C THR A 741 -8.15 -1.17 -15.97
N PHE A 742 -7.98 -0.08 -15.22
CA PHE A 742 -6.72 0.65 -15.08
C PHE A 742 -6.24 0.64 -13.62
N PRO A 743 -5.76 -0.51 -13.13
CA PRO A 743 -5.27 -0.61 -11.77
C PRO A 743 -4.05 0.29 -11.55
N GLU A 744 -3.86 0.76 -10.32
CA GLU A 744 -2.63 1.46 -9.94
C GLU A 744 -1.42 0.55 -10.17
N VAL A 745 -0.35 1.09 -10.77
CA VAL A 745 0.89 0.36 -11.03
C VAL A 745 2.08 1.22 -10.66
N GLY A 746 3.13 0.61 -10.13
CA GLY A 746 4.37 1.30 -9.80
C GLY A 746 5.51 0.91 -10.73
N LEU A 747 6.44 1.85 -10.92
CA LEU A 747 7.76 1.60 -11.48
C LEU A 747 8.79 2.12 -10.51
N TYR A 748 9.74 1.29 -10.11
CA TYR A 748 10.92 1.76 -9.38
C TYR A 748 12.09 1.93 -10.33
N ARG A 749 12.65 3.14 -10.41
CA ARG A 749 13.89 3.41 -11.15
C ARG A 749 15.06 3.48 -10.18
N GLN A 750 15.93 2.47 -10.24
CA GLN A 750 17.08 2.33 -9.35
C GLN A 750 18.03 3.53 -9.46
N GLU A 751 18.54 3.99 -8.32
CA GLU A 751 19.51 5.09 -8.26
C GLU A 751 20.88 4.66 -8.80
N SER A 752 21.36 5.31 -9.85
CA SER A 752 22.62 4.95 -10.53
C SER A 752 23.86 5.13 -9.64
N GLU A 753 23.84 6.08 -8.71
CA GLU A 753 24.91 6.33 -7.70
C GLU A 753 25.18 5.11 -6.78
N MET A 754 24.24 4.18 -6.63
CA MET A 754 24.43 2.98 -5.81
C MET A 754 24.94 1.75 -6.58
N ALA A 755 25.04 1.83 -7.91
CA ALA A 755 25.42 0.70 -8.75
C ALA A 755 26.94 0.52 -8.91
N ASP A 756 27.72 1.59 -8.70
CA ASP A 756 29.16 1.57 -8.89
C ASP A 756 29.91 1.15 -7.62
N TYR A 757 30.93 0.29 -7.81
CA TYR A 757 31.74 -0.29 -6.75
C TYR A 757 33.23 -0.09 -7.03
N GLY A 758 34.02 -0.03 -5.96
CA GLY A 758 35.45 0.20 -6.00
C GLY A 758 35.81 1.62 -6.42
N SER A 759 37.08 1.80 -6.79
CA SER A 759 37.62 3.09 -7.25
C SER A 759 38.03 3.02 -8.72
N ASN A 760 37.64 4.03 -9.48
CA ASN A 760 38.12 4.27 -10.83
C ASN A 760 39.50 4.96 -10.83
N GLU A 761 40.50 4.28 -10.28
CA GLU A 761 41.89 4.77 -10.30
C GLU A 761 42.42 5.11 -11.70
N PRO A 762 42.08 4.37 -12.79
CA PRO A 762 42.55 4.73 -14.14
C PRO A 762 42.11 6.14 -14.57
N LEU A 763 40.87 6.53 -14.27
CA LEU A 763 40.38 7.88 -14.56
C LEU A 763 41.11 8.93 -13.72
N LEU A 764 41.27 8.68 -12.41
CA LEU A 764 41.98 9.60 -11.52
C LEU A 764 43.45 9.77 -11.94
N LYS A 765 44.12 8.70 -12.40
CA LYS A 765 45.49 8.77 -12.95
C LYS A 765 45.53 9.57 -14.25
N SER A 766 44.56 9.39 -15.15
CA SER A 766 44.52 10.12 -16.42
C SER A 766 44.30 11.62 -16.23
N ILE A 767 43.46 12.03 -15.27
CA ILE A 767 43.25 13.44 -14.91
C ILE A 767 44.55 14.07 -14.40
N ALA A 768 45.22 13.40 -13.46
CA ALA A 768 46.48 13.89 -12.91
C ALA A 768 47.55 14.02 -14.00
N GLN A 769 47.70 13.00 -14.86
CA GLN A 769 48.67 13.04 -15.96
C GLN A 769 48.36 14.11 -17.00
N ALA A 770 47.09 14.27 -17.40
CA ALA A 770 46.68 15.25 -18.42
C ALA A 770 46.92 16.70 -17.97
N THR A 771 46.75 16.98 -16.67
CA THR A 771 46.90 18.34 -16.11
C THR A 771 48.29 18.63 -15.56
N GLY A 772 49.19 17.64 -15.53
CA GLY A 772 50.51 17.76 -14.91
C GLY A 772 50.51 17.67 -13.38
N GLY A 773 49.43 17.13 -12.78
CA GLY A 773 49.32 16.78 -11.37
C GLY A 773 49.90 15.41 -11.02
N ARG A 774 49.79 15.03 -9.75
CA ARG A 774 50.30 13.79 -9.16
C ARG A 774 49.13 12.90 -8.69
N PHE A 775 49.30 11.59 -8.82
CA PHE A 775 48.36 10.60 -8.28
C PHE A 775 48.80 10.17 -6.87
N ASN A 776 47.87 10.20 -5.91
CA ASN A 776 48.06 9.92 -4.48
C ASN A 776 49.26 10.65 -3.83
N PRO A 777 49.39 11.99 -3.97
CA PRO A 777 50.45 12.73 -3.29
C PRO A 777 50.23 12.81 -1.78
N THR A 778 51.32 12.99 -1.03
CA THR A 778 51.24 13.32 0.40
C THR A 778 50.82 14.77 0.61
N ALA A 779 50.25 15.09 1.79
CA ALA A 779 49.78 16.44 2.11
C ALA A 779 50.87 17.53 1.96
N ARG A 780 52.16 17.20 2.18
CA ARG A 780 53.27 18.15 1.98
C ARG A 780 53.58 18.41 0.51
N GLN A 781 53.48 17.37 -0.33
CA GLN A 781 53.76 17.46 -1.77
C GLN A 781 52.76 18.36 -2.51
N LEU A 782 51.53 18.48 -1.99
CA LEU A 782 50.51 19.38 -2.53
C LEU A 782 50.88 20.87 -2.39
N PHE A 783 51.81 21.20 -1.50
CA PHE A 783 52.31 22.56 -1.27
C PHE A 783 53.72 22.79 -1.83
N GLU A 784 54.18 21.95 -2.76
CA GLU A 784 55.43 22.16 -3.50
C GLU A 784 55.14 22.95 -4.79
N GLY A 785 55.94 23.99 -5.06
CA GLY A 785 55.73 24.89 -6.22
C GLY A 785 56.18 24.32 -7.57
N ASP A 786 56.77 23.11 -7.62
CA ASP A 786 57.27 22.45 -8.85
C ASP A 786 58.10 23.37 -9.77
N GLY A 787 58.90 24.26 -9.18
CA GLY A 787 59.72 25.23 -9.93
C GLY A 787 58.95 26.41 -10.54
N ARG A 788 57.64 26.53 -10.30
CA ARG A 788 56.84 27.72 -10.65
C ARG A 788 57.04 28.83 -9.61
N TYR A 789 57.04 30.07 -10.08
CA TYR A 789 57.17 31.27 -9.26
C TYR A 789 56.15 32.30 -9.76
N VAL A 790 55.61 33.10 -8.85
CA VAL A 790 54.82 34.27 -9.21
C VAL A 790 55.62 35.51 -8.84
N ASP A 791 55.72 36.44 -9.78
CA ASP A 791 56.36 37.74 -9.52
C ASP A 791 55.50 38.51 -8.51
N SER A 792 56.05 38.77 -7.34
CA SER A 792 55.43 39.56 -6.30
C SER A 792 56.17 40.87 -6.14
N ASN A 793 55.40 41.93 -5.92
CA ASN A 793 55.92 43.29 -5.87
C ASN A 793 55.93 43.78 -4.44
N ILE A 794 57.11 43.82 -3.80
CA ILE A 794 57.27 44.45 -2.49
C ILE A 794 57.34 45.97 -2.71
N ARG A 795 56.32 46.69 -2.24
CA ARG A 795 56.30 48.15 -2.22
C ARG A 795 57.15 48.64 -1.06
N LEU A 796 58.23 49.35 -1.35
CA LEU A 796 59.17 49.86 -0.32
C LEU A 796 58.74 51.21 0.27
N TRP A 797 57.79 51.90 -0.36
CA TRP A 797 57.35 53.22 0.09
C TRP A 797 56.86 53.29 1.55
N PRO A 798 56.16 52.29 2.13
CA PRO A 798 55.72 52.38 3.53
C PRO A 798 56.91 52.41 4.49
N GLY A 799 57.94 51.60 4.22
CA GLY A 799 59.17 51.58 5.02
C GLY A 799 59.98 52.86 4.88
N LEU A 800 60.09 53.40 3.67
CA LEU A 800 60.75 54.69 3.41
C LEU A 800 60.02 55.86 4.09
N LEU A 801 58.69 55.85 4.08
CA LEU A 801 57.88 56.86 4.75
C LEU A 801 58.02 56.76 6.29
N ALA A 802 57.98 55.54 6.83
CA ALA A 802 58.19 55.31 8.26
C ALA A 802 59.58 55.81 8.71
N LEU A 803 60.62 55.55 7.92
CA LEU A 803 61.97 56.06 8.18
C LEU A 803 62.04 57.59 8.10
N ALA A 804 61.36 58.22 7.14
CA ALA A 804 61.27 59.68 7.03
C ALA A 804 60.57 60.29 8.26
N ILE A 805 59.48 59.69 8.74
CA ILE A 805 58.77 60.12 9.96
C ILE A 805 59.68 59.98 11.19
N LEU A 806 60.40 58.86 11.32
CA LEU A 806 61.35 58.65 12.41
C LEU A 806 62.45 59.72 12.41
N LEU A 807 63.02 60.03 11.24
CA LEU A 807 64.01 61.09 11.09
C LEU A 807 63.45 62.48 11.38
N ASN A 808 62.17 62.74 11.08
CA ASN A 808 61.49 63.97 11.48
C ASN A 808 61.44 64.10 13.01
N LEU A 809 61.06 63.04 13.71
CA LEU A 809 61.03 63.02 15.17
C LEU A 809 62.43 63.22 15.77
N VAL A 810 63.46 62.62 15.17
CA VAL A 810 64.87 62.85 15.56
C VAL A 810 65.30 64.29 15.30
N GLU A 811 64.91 64.90 14.19
CA GLU A 811 65.20 66.33 13.92
C GLU A 811 64.48 67.24 14.91
N LEU A 812 63.20 66.98 15.19
CA LEU A 812 62.38 67.76 16.10
C LEU A 812 62.93 67.71 17.53
N THR A 813 63.36 66.53 17.98
CA THR A 813 64.02 66.35 19.28
C THR A 813 65.33 67.11 19.30
N LEU A 814 66.23 66.93 18.34
CA LEU A 814 67.50 67.69 18.27
C LEU A 814 67.31 69.21 18.23
N ARG A 815 66.24 69.71 17.60
CA ARG A 815 65.90 71.13 17.53
C ARG A 815 65.32 71.68 18.84
N LYS A 816 64.42 70.94 19.49
CA LYS A 816 63.74 71.37 20.72
C LYS A 816 64.52 71.06 22.02
N TRP A 817 65.42 70.09 22.02
CA TRP A 817 66.16 69.67 23.23
C TRP A 817 66.96 70.82 23.85
N LYS A 818 67.55 71.73 23.04
CA LYS A 818 68.21 72.95 23.54
C LYS A 818 67.24 73.99 24.11
N GLY A 819 66.07 74.19 23.51
CA GLY A 819 65.05 75.11 24.03
C GLY A 819 64.39 74.61 25.31
N ILE A 820 64.27 73.29 25.48
CA ILE A 820 63.78 72.66 26.72
C ILE A 820 64.82 72.80 27.85
N LEU A 821 66.12 72.65 27.55
CA LEU A 821 67.22 72.89 28.51
C LEU A 821 67.37 74.38 28.90
N GLU A 822 67.08 75.32 28.00
CA GLU A 822 67.07 76.76 28.30
C GLU A 822 65.81 77.18 29.09
N GLY A 823 64.65 76.60 28.80
CA GLY A 823 63.40 76.83 29.56
C GLY A 823 63.41 76.24 30.98
N LEU A 824 64.19 75.19 31.23
CA LEU A 824 64.42 74.63 32.58
C LEU A 824 65.40 75.46 33.43
N ARG A 825 66.24 76.30 32.82
CA ARG A 825 67.15 77.23 33.53
C ARG A 825 66.53 78.60 33.86
N GLY A 826 65.49 79.03 33.15
CA GLY A 826 64.88 80.37 33.27
C GLY A 826 63.79 80.57 34.32
N ARG A 827 63.53 79.60 35.22
CA ARG A 827 62.41 79.66 36.21
C ARG A 827 62.83 79.89 37.67
N LYS A 828 64.06 80.36 37.94
CA LYS A 828 64.51 80.83 39.27
C LYS A 828 64.85 82.32 39.21
N GLN A 829 63.85 83.19 39.43
CA GLN A 829 63.93 84.53 40.06
C GLN A 829 62.75 85.40 39.63
N ALA A 830 61.67 85.35 40.42
CA ALA A 830 60.73 86.46 40.60
C ALA A 830 59.85 86.15 41.82
N ALA A 831 60.23 86.70 42.98
CA ALA A 831 59.34 86.87 44.13
C ALA A 831 59.57 88.29 44.70
N PRO A 832 58.53 88.91 45.27
CA PRO A 832 58.30 90.35 45.22
C PRO A 832 58.62 91.04 46.55
N GLN A 833 58.81 92.36 46.55
CA GLN A 833 58.55 93.17 47.75
C GLN A 833 57.98 94.55 47.40
N ARG A 834 56.73 94.74 47.82
CA ARG A 834 56.06 96.03 48.03
C ARG A 834 56.51 96.62 49.38
N SER A 835 56.66 97.94 49.36
CA SER A 835 56.48 98.98 50.39
C SER A 835 56.50 98.62 51.89
N ILE A 836 57.29 99.41 52.60
CA ILE A 836 57.34 99.59 54.06
C ILE A 836 56.02 100.17 54.58
N ILE A 837 55.66 99.72 55.80
CA ILE A 837 54.56 100.06 56.73
C ILE A 837 53.31 99.18 56.61
#